data_AF-A0A3L7UXP7-F1
#
_entry.id   AF-A0A3L7UXP7-F1
#
_cell.length_a   1.000
_cell.length_b   1.000
_cell.length_c   1.000
_cell.angle_alpha   90.00
_cell.angle_beta   90.00
_cell.angle_gamma   90.00
#
_symmetry.space_group_name_H-M   'P 1'
#
loop_
_entity.id
_entity.type
_entity.pdbx_description
1 polymer ?
#
loop_
_entity_poly.entity_id
_entity_poly.type
_entity_poly.pdbx_seq_one_letter_code
_entity_poly.pdbx_strand_id
1 'polypeptide(L)'
;MKINEVQQTSWIKIRVSRRAWMARTTLLFMYLSYGSIPSAAAGDAGEAQWRYTLKQPTGWLDESYSDVKLNDVVKWQTGYGGFGTADHATGRTFTEWTSSEIWLRQIITLKSIPANPALYIQTPGETEIFINGFLAAKIDNAQEKHAVILLTPEAISVLREGNNVVAVHSTAKTVARCLDVLLISAESIPELLPFTTWDKIQAEYSMWVTILVTCIVLVALAYEKPADMVFTGAIVFLSLCGVITAQDAFSGFVSQSLLMVAALFLVTAGLKETGIVDMIGARVLGPAKTELAGLVMLSSFCICTSAFLNNTPIVAMLIPVVMSWCRRQHVAPSKLLIPLSFMTILGGCCSRIGTSTNLVVDGQMIKYGMPEMGFFEIGWAGIPCAIVGLTYMLTIGRKLLPERKELLEQLGDSRREYLVEMLVTSACRLVGQSIEAAGLRRLPGLFLIEVDRRGSIIAPVSPDTVLQANDRLVFTGVVETIVDLKKIPGLEPATESTDKSAEEQRRRRLCEVVVSRSSPLVGQTVREAQFRSHYNAAIVAIHRNGARLATKIGDVKLESGDTLLMQTGPNFVQAHRNNADFYLVSDVEGSQPMSHERWGVALLIFVVLLAVMSFGSGEMAMLGAFIAGGLMIMTRCMSASDGRQAIDWQVLIAIGASFGLGAALEKSGAAMYLSTLLVGVTQPYGPYATLAAIYFVTMVLNELITNNGAAVLAFPFCVKAAALTNCDARPFVMAVALAASFAFASPVGYQTHMMVFGPGGYRFNDFVKVGVPLNLLLWVTCVILIPMIWPF
;
A
#
# COMPACT_ATOMS: atom_id res chain seq x y z
N MET A 1 -40.22 5.48 -69.49
CA MET A 1 -38.80 5.15 -69.78
C MET A 1 -38.00 6.39 -69.44
N LYS A 2 -36.90 6.41 -68.70
CA LYS A 2 -36.23 5.54 -67.72
C LYS A 2 -35.00 6.39 -67.32
N ILE A 3 -34.56 6.33 -66.05
CA ILE A 3 -33.23 6.76 -65.57
C ILE A 3 -33.10 8.27 -65.24
N ASN A 4 -33.36 8.63 -63.96
CA ASN A 4 -32.39 9.34 -63.10
C ASN A 4 -32.88 9.45 -61.63
N GLU A 5 -31.91 9.38 -60.71
CA GLU A 5 -31.95 9.68 -59.26
C GLU A 5 -32.71 8.67 -58.37
N VAL A 6 -32.21 8.24 -57.21
CA VAL A 6 -31.86 9.06 -56.04
C VAL A 6 -30.77 8.37 -55.17
N GLN A 7 -29.65 9.08 -54.96
CA GLN A 7 -28.89 9.02 -53.70
C GLN A 7 -29.72 9.69 -52.60
N GLN A 8 -30.13 8.96 -51.56
CA GLN A 8 -30.47 9.56 -50.26
C GLN A 8 -30.17 8.57 -49.12
N THR A 9 -28.99 8.72 -48.52
CA THR A 9 -28.72 8.34 -47.13
C THR A 9 -29.54 9.24 -46.20
N SER A 10 -30.66 8.72 -45.68
CA SER A 10 -31.45 9.39 -44.64
C SER A 10 -30.93 9.00 -43.26
N TRP A 11 -30.15 9.89 -42.65
CA TRP A 11 -29.83 9.83 -41.22
C TRP A 11 -31.06 10.26 -40.41
N ILE A 12 -31.72 9.31 -39.75
CA ILE A 12 -32.81 9.60 -38.82
C ILE A 12 -32.21 10.26 -37.55
N LYS A 13 -32.34 11.59 -37.44
CA LYS A 13 -32.05 12.34 -36.21
C LYS A 13 -33.17 12.12 -35.19
N ILE A 14 -32.94 11.27 -34.20
CA ILE A 14 -33.86 11.08 -33.07
C ILE A 14 -33.63 12.19 -32.04
N ARG A 15 -34.62 13.07 -31.85
CA ARG A 15 -34.61 14.13 -30.83
C ARG A 15 -35.24 13.57 -29.54
N VAL A 16 -34.43 13.28 -28.53
CA VAL A 16 -34.91 12.72 -27.24
C VAL A 16 -35.24 13.85 -26.27
N SER A 17 -36.42 13.81 -25.64
CA SER A 17 -36.86 14.81 -24.67
C SER A 17 -36.18 14.64 -23.30
N ARG A 18 -35.97 15.75 -22.57
CA ARG A 18 -35.27 15.79 -21.27
C ARG A 18 -35.91 14.91 -20.19
N ARG A 19 -37.22 14.67 -20.26
CA ARG A 19 -37.96 13.76 -19.36
C ARG A 19 -37.75 12.29 -19.71
N ALA A 20 -37.68 11.96 -21.00
CA ALA A 20 -37.34 10.61 -21.45
C ALA A 20 -35.88 10.25 -21.10
N TRP A 21 -34.98 11.23 -21.10
CA TRP A 21 -33.59 11.05 -20.66
C TRP A 21 -33.50 10.74 -19.16
N MET A 22 -34.18 11.53 -18.30
CA MET A 22 -34.20 11.28 -16.84
C MET A 22 -34.82 9.94 -16.45
N ALA A 23 -35.97 9.58 -17.03
CA ALA A 23 -36.61 8.30 -16.76
C ALA A 23 -35.73 7.11 -17.20
N ARG A 24 -35.03 7.25 -18.34
CA ARG A 24 -34.09 6.23 -18.83
C ARG A 24 -32.82 6.13 -17.98
N THR A 25 -32.30 7.23 -17.42
CA THR A 25 -31.16 7.18 -16.48
C THR A 25 -31.51 6.55 -15.14
N THR A 26 -32.73 6.75 -14.64
CA THR A 26 -33.17 6.09 -13.39
C THR A 26 -33.43 4.59 -13.60
N LEU A 27 -34.02 4.23 -14.75
CA LEU A 27 -34.13 2.83 -15.17
C LEU A 27 -32.74 2.20 -15.40
N LEU A 28 -31.79 2.90 -16.02
CA LEU A 28 -30.39 2.47 -16.21
C LEU A 28 -29.72 2.12 -14.86
N PHE A 29 -29.91 2.96 -13.83
CA PHE A 29 -29.35 2.70 -12.50
C PHE A 29 -30.02 1.49 -11.83
N MET A 30 -31.34 1.32 -11.96
CA MET A 30 -32.06 0.16 -11.44
C MET A 30 -31.71 -1.14 -12.18
N TYR A 31 -31.52 -1.11 -13.50
CA TYR A 31 -31.19 -2.26 -14.33
C TYR A 31 -29.73 -2.72 -14.18
N LEU A 32 -28.79 -1.81 -13.92
CA LEU A 32 -27.39 -2.16 -13.61
C LEU A 32 -27.23 -2.76 -12.21
N SER A 33 -28.18 -2.51 -11.29
CA SER A 33 -28.17 -3.01 -9.90
C SER A 33 -28.75 -4.41 -9.75
N TYR A 34 -29.70 -4.78 -10.63
CA TYR A 34 -30.30 -6.12 -10.69
C TYR A 34 -29.75 -6.83 -11.92
N GLY A 35 -28.66 -7.59 -11.76
CA GLY A 35 -27.99 -8.35 -12.83
C GLY A 35 -28.81 -9.48 -13.48
N SER A 36 -30.12 -9.30 -13.69
CA SER A 36 -31.02 -10.29 -14.26
C SER A 36 -32.08 -9.61 -15.14
N ILE A 37 -31.85 -9.65 -16.45
CA ILE A 37 -32.94 -9.71 -17.43
C ILE A 37 -32.74 -11.04 -18.18
N PRO A 38 -33.72 -11.97 -18.14
CA PRO A 38 -33.75 -13.05 -19.12
C PRO A 38 -34.00 -12.39 -20.47
N SER A 39 -32.99 -12.45 -21.34
CA SER A 39 -33.11 -11.91 -22.69
C SER A 39 -34.30 -12.60 -23.37
N ALA A 40 -35.20 -11.82 -23.95
CA ALA A 40 -36.28 -12.33 -24.80
C ALA A 40 -35.74 -12.93 -26.13
N ALA A 41 -34.42 -12.91 -26.34
CA ALA A 41 -33.70 -13.67 -27.36
C ALA A 41 -32.80 -14.78 -26.76
N ALA A 42 -32.83 -15.01 -25.45
CA ALA A 42 -32.17 -16.14 -24.77
C ALA A 42 -32.98 -17.44 -24.86
N GLY A 43 -33.86 -17.55 -25.85
CA GLY A 43 -34.54 -18.79 -26.19
C GLY A 43 -33.68 -19.75 -27.01
N ASP A 44 -32.79 -19.27 -27.91
CA ASP A 44 -32.21 -20.19 -28.91
C ASP A 44 -30.77 -19.89 -29.37
N ALA A 45 -30.18 -18.71 -29.11
CA ALA A 45 -28.87 -18.36 -29.67
C ALA A 45 -27.66 -19.00 -28.97
N GLY A 46 -27.84 -19.56 -27.77
CA GLY A 46 -26.80 -20.29 -27.01
C GLY A 46 -26.99 -21.80 -26.95
N GLU A 47 -28.13 -22.33 -27.41
CA GLU A 47 -28.44 -23.78 -27.35
C GLU A 47 -28.27 -24.50 -28.69
N ALA A 48 -28.13 -23.74 -29.79
CA ALA A 48 -27.89 -24.29 -31.11
C ALA A 48 -26.53 -25.02 -31.18
N GLN A 49 -26.55 -26.34 -30.98
CA GLN A 49 -25.38 -27.19 -31.18
C GLN A 49 -25.09 -27.34 -32.67
N TRP A 50 -23.97 -26.77 -33.08
CA TRP A 50 -23.39 -26.94 -34.40
C TRP A 50 -22.43 -28.12 -34.39
N ARG A 51 -22.36 -28.79 -35.53
CA ARG A 51 -21.27 -29.70 -35.86
C ARG A 51 -20.29 -28.99 -36.76
N TYR A 52 -19.01 -29.14 -36.50
CA TYR A 52 -17.99 -28.50 -37.31
C TYR A 52 -16.78 -29.38 -37.59
N THR A 53 -16.08 -29.06 -38.67
CA THR A 53 -14.78 -29.63 -38.99
C THR A 53 -13.89 -28.59 -39.64
N LEU A 54 -12.58 -28.85 -39.65
CA LEU A 54 -11.55 -27.98 -40.20
C LEU A 54 -10.91 -28.58 -41.46
N LYS A 55 -11.50 -29.65 -42.00
CA LYS A 55 -11.12 -30.27 -43.28
C LYS A 55 -12.36 -30.42 -44.14
N GLN A 56 -12.22 -30.21 -45.44
CA GLN A 56 -13.32 -30.30 -46.38
C GLN A 56 -14.06 -31.64 -46.30
N PRO A 57 -15.35 -31.66 -45.93
CA PRO A 57 -16.15 -32.87 -45.89
C PRO A 57 -16.84 -33.17 -47.23
N THR A 58 -17.08 -34.45 -47.54
CA THR A 58 -17.83 -34.91 -48.72
C THR A 58 -19.27 -35.30 -48.36
N GLY A 59 -20.27 -34.86 -49.12
CA GLY A 59 -21.69 -35.25 -48.90
C GLY A 59 -22.37 -34.60 -47.69
N TRP A 60 -21.73 -33.63 -47.04
CA TRP A 60 -22.19 -32.97 -45.82
C TRP A 60 -23.39 -32.02 -45.99
N LEU A 61 -23.85 -31.79 -47.22
CA LEU A 61 -25.04 -31.01 -47.53
C LEU A 61 -26.33 -31.83 -47.47
N ASP A 62 -26.22 -33.17 -47.49
CA ASP A 62 -27.35 -34.09 -47.57
C ASP A 62 -27.96 -34.34 -46.18
N GLU A 63 -29.30 -34.36 -46.08
CA GLU A 63 -30.04 -34.65 -44.85
C GLU A 63 -29.71 -36.05 -44.31
N SER A 64 -29.49 -37.02 -45.20
CA SER A 64 -29.20 -38.42 -44.89
C SER A 64 -27.79 -38.70 -44.35
N TYR A 65 -26.97 -37.66 -44.19
CA TYR A 65 -25.61 -37.75 -43.68
C TYR A 65 -25.59 -38.24 -42.23
N SER A 66 -25.07 -39.45 -42.00
CA SER A 66 -24.84 -39.98 -40.66
C SER A 66 -23.33 -40.03 -40.37
N ASP A 67 -22.93 -39.74 -39.13
CA ASP A 67 -21.54 -39.83 -38.67
C ASP A 67 -20.94 -41.22 -38.85
N VAL A 68 -21.78 -42.23 -39.05
CA VAL A 68 -21.39 -43.64 -39.15
C VAL A 68 -20.81 -43.98 -40.53
N LYS A 69 -21.09 -43.17 -41.58
CA LYS A 69 -20.53 -43.35 -42.93
C LYS A 69 -19.22 -42.58 -43.16
N LEU A 70 -18.37 -42.48 -42.14
CA LEU A 70 -17.06 -41.85 -42.29
C LEU A 70 -16.06 -42.82 -42.95
N ASN A 71 -15.50 -42.37 -44.09
CA ASN A 71 -14.07 -42.60 -44.33
C ASN A 71 -13.31 -41.88 -43.19
N ASP A 72 -12.41 -42.59 -42.50
CA ASP A 72 -11.68 -42.21 -41.27
C ASP A 72 -10.82 -40.91 -41.32
N VAL A 73 -10.99 -40.03 -42.30
CA VAL A 73 -10.06 -38.92 -42.60
C VAL A 73 -10.53 -37.55 -42.04
N VAL A 74 -11.83 -37.35 -41.77
CA VAL A 74 -12.40 -36.06 -41.33
C VAL A 74 -13.08 -36.20 -39.96
N LYS A 75 -12.49 -35.61 -38.91
CA LYS A 75 -13.06 -35.61 -37.55
C LYS A 75 -14.05 -34.45 -37.40
N TRP A 76 -15.33 -34.77 -37.16
CA TRP A 76 -16.35 -33.78 -36.78
C TRP A 76 -16.35 -33.55 -35.27
N GLN A 77 -16.57 -32.30 -34.88
CA GLN A 77 -16.65 -31.84 -33.50
C GLN A 77 -17.99 -31.13 -33.27
N THR A 78 -18.39 -30.98 -32.01
CA THR A 78 -19.61 -30.26 -31.62
C THR A 78 -19.23 -28.95 -30.93
N GLY A 79 -19.89 -27.86 -31.27
CA GLY A 79 -19.72 -26.55 -30.65
C GLY A 79 -21.03 -25.78 -30.58
N TYR A 80 -21.07 -24.74 -29.75
CA TYR A 80 -22.19 -23.80 -29.71
C TYR A 80 -21.97 -22.68 -30.75
N GLY A 81 -23.07 -22.13 -31.28
CA GLY A 81 -23.07 -20.97 -32.20
C GLY A 81 -22.31 -19.77 -31.62
N GLY A 82 -21.86 -18.84 -32.47
CA GLY A 82 -20.88 -17.82 -32.07
C GLY A 82 -19.46 -18.36 -32.04
N PHE A 83 -18.95 -18.73 -33.21
CA PHE A 83 -17.60 -19.24 -33.38
C PHE A 83 -16.60 -18.05 -33.43
N GLY A 84 -15.37 -18.18 -32.90
CA GLY A 84 -14.34 -17.13 -33.07
C GLY A 84 -12.99 -17.36 -32.39
N THR A 85 -12.16 -16.31 -32.29
CA THR A 85 -10.92 -16.29 -31.51
C THR A 85 -11.13 -15.63 -30.14
N ALA A 86 -10.37 -16.03 -29.12
CA ALA A 86 -10.47 -15.51 -27.74
C ALA A 86 -10.17 -14.00 -27.60
N ASP A 87 -9.58 -13.38 -28.63
CA ASP A 87 -9.15 -11.98 -28.65
C ASP A 87 -10.12 -11.13 -29.49
N HIS A 88 -10.74 -10.14 -28.83
CA HIS A 88 -11.51 -8.97 -29.35
C HIS A 88 -13.07 -8.96 -29.42
N ALA A 89 -13.62 -8.05 -28.60
CA ALA A 89 -14.45 -6.84 -28.88
C ALA A 89 -15.71 -6.84 -29.78
N THR A 90 -16.06 -7.87 -30.57
CA THR A 90 -17.22 -7.77 -31.50
C THR A 90 -18.27 -8.88 -31.41
N GLY A 91 -18.19 -9.82 -30.45
CA GLY A 91 -19.21 -10.85 -30.27
C GLY A 91 -18.93 -11.80 -29.10
N ARG A 92 -19.95 -12.57 -28.67
CA ARG A 92 -19.77 -13.68 -27.73
C ARG A 92 -19.18 -14.87 -28.49
N THR A 93 -17.92 -15.20 -28.22
CA THR A 93 -17.29 -16.44 -28.72
C THR A 93 -17.64 -17.58 -27.77
N PHE A 94 -18.42 -18.55 -28.24
CA PHE A 94 -18.75 -19.77 -27.49
C PHE A 94 -17.95 -20.99 -27.95
N THR A 95 -17.50 -21.00 -29.21
CA THR A 95 -16.63 -22.07 -29.73
C THR A 95 -15.40 -21.46 -30.38
N GLU A 96 -14.21 -21.81 -29.87
CA GLU A 96 -12.95 -21.31 -30.40
C GLU A 96 -12.47 -22.07 -31.64
N TRP A 97 -11.97 -21.37 -32.66
CA TRP A 97 -11.28 -21.99 -33.79
C TRP A 97 -10.11 -21.15 -34.32
N THR A 98 -9.09 -21.82 -34.85
CA THR A 98 -7.83 -21.18 -35.27
C THR A 98 -7.38 -21.50 -36.70
N SER A 99 -8.08 -22.40 -37.41
CA SER A 99 -7.86 -22.70 -38.84
C SER A 99 -8.27 -21.56 -39.76
N SER A 100 -7.70 -21.51 -40.97
CA SER A 100 -8.11 -20.61 -42.04
C SER A 100 -9.47 -20.95 -42.64
N GLU A 101 -9.93 -22.19 -42.48
CA GLU A 101 -11.19 -22.69 -43.02
C GLU A 101 -11.98 -23.43 -41.95
N ILE A 102 -13.30 -23.28 -42.00
CA ILE A 102 -14.25 -23.97 -41.11
C ILE A 102 -15.51 -24.37 -41.89
N TRP A 103 -15.98 -25.58 -41.63
CA TRP A 103 -17.25 -26.11 -42.15
C TRP A 103 -18.17 -26.37 -40.98
N LEU A 104 -19.34 -25.74 -40.97
CA LEU A 104 -20.36 -25.87 -39.94
C LEU A 104 -21.62 -26.51 -40.50
N ARG A 105 -22.29 -27.35 -39.72
CA ARG A 105 -23.60 -27.92 -40.05
C ARG A 105 -24.49 -27.99 -38.83
N GLN A 106 -25.76 -27.65 -39.00
CA GLN A 106 -26.80 -27.83 -38.02
C GLN A 106 -28.07 -28.36 -38.69
N ILE A 107 -28.86 -29.13 -37.94
CA ILE A 107 -30.24 -29.46 -38.31
C ILE A 107 -31.15 -28.60 -37.45
N ILE A 108 -31.95 -27.75 -38.08
CA ILE A 108 -32.94 -26.90 -37.42
C ILE A 108 -34.34 -27.47 -37.68
N THR A 109 -35.19 -27.53 -36.66
CA THR A 109 -36.58 -28.00 -36.80
C THR A 109 -37.52 -26.80 -36.78
N LEU A 110 -38.16 -26.51 -37.92
CA LEU A 110 -39.10 -25.41 -38.05
C LEU A 110 -40.53 -25.90 -37.81
N LYS A 111 -41.24 -25.31 -36.84
CA LYS A 111 -42.67 -25.61 -36.60
C LYS A 111 -43.58 -25.08 -37.72
N SER A 112 -43.18 -23.97 -38.35
CA SER A 112 -43.79 -23.38 -39.54
C SER A 112 -42.74 -22.54 -40.25
N ILE A 113 -42.89 -22.31 -41.56
CA ILE A 113 -41.95 -21.45 -42.30
C ILE A 113 -42.17 -19.98 -41.88
N PRO A 114 -41.12 -19.26 -41.44
CA PRO A 114 -41.24 -17.87 -41.01
C PRO A 114 -41.76 -16.95 -42.13
N ALA A 115 -42.54 -15.93 -41.77
CA ALA A 115 -42.89 -14.86 -42.71
C ALA A 115 -41.62 -14.07 -43.06
N ASN A 116 -41.30 -13.94 -44.36
CA ASN A 116 -40.07 -13.29 -44.85
C ASN A 116 -38.79 -13.83 -44.18
N PRO A 117 -38.41 -15.10 -44.40
CA PRO A 117 -37.25 -15.69 -43.76
C PRO A 117 -35.95 -15.02 -44.24
N ALA A 118 -35.04 -14.76 -43.30
CA ALA A 118 -33.78 -14.09 -43.53
C ALA A 118 -32.65 -14.75 -42.75
N LEU A 119 -31.43 -14.59 -43.23
CA LEU A 119 -30.21 -15.00 -42.54
C LEU A 119 -29.64 -13.80 -41.78
N TYR A 120 -29.44 -13.95 -40.48
CA TYR A 120 -28.70 -13.02 -39.64
C TYR A 120 -27.27 -13.57 -39.50
N ILE A 121 -26.30 -12.90 -40.12
CA ILE A 121 -24.95 -13.44 -40.27
C ILE A 121 -23.87 -12.43 -39.88
N GLN A 122 -22.86 -12.90 -39.16
CA GLN A 122 -21.55 -12.27 -39.03
C GLN A 122 -20.50 -13.23 -39.59
N THR A 123 -19.54 -12.72 -40.37
CA THR A 123 -18.58 -13.58 -41.08
C THR A 123 -17.18 -12.96 -41.12
N PRO A 124 -16.11 -13.79 -41.01
CA PRO A 124 -14.73 -13.34 -41.04
C PRO A 124 -14.15 -13.17 -42.45
N GLY A 125 -14.90 -13.51 -43.51
CA GLY A 125 -14.37 -13.52 -44.88
C GLY A 125 -15.33 -14.14 -45.90
N GLU A 126 -14.81 -14.82 -46.92
CA GLU A 126 -15.64 -15.44 -47.96
C GLU A 126 -16.45 -16.59 -47.34
N THR A 127 -17.79 -16.50 -47.41
CA THR A 127 -18.70 -17.43 -46.73
C THR A 127 -19.86 -17.84 -47.62
N GLU A 128 -20.09 -19.15 -47.69
CA GLU A 128 -21.16 -19.79 -48.45
C GLU A 128 -22.11 -20.49 -47.48
N ILE A 129 -23.41 -20.19 -47.59
CA ILE A 129 -24.46 -20.77 -46.76
C ILE A 129 -25.37 -21.61 -47.66
N PHE A 130 -25.61 -22.84 -47.23
CA PHE A 130 -26.48 -23.79 -47.88
C PHE A 130 -27.66 -24.13 -46.97
N ILE A 131 -28.86 -24.20 -47.56
CA ILE A 131 -30.09 -24.66 -46.90
C ILE A 131 -30.59 -25.86 -47.70
N ASN A 132 -30.71 -27.02 -47.05
CA ASN A 132 -31.13 -28.27 -47.68
C ASN A 132 -30.38 -28.57 -49.00
N GLY A 133 -29.07 -28.25 -49.03
CA GLY A 133 -28.18 -28.43 -50.19
C GLY A 133 -28.25 -27.35 -51.27
N PHE A 134 -29.16 -26.38 -51.17
CA PHE A 134 -29.23 -25.23 -52.07
C PHE A 134 -28.36 -24.08 -51.55
N LEU A 135 -27.56 -23.43 -52.42
CA LEU A 135 -26.76 -22.26 -52.04
C LEU A 135 -27.69 -21.06 -51.79
N ALA A 136 -27.96 -20.78 -50.52
CA ALA A 136 -28.90 -19.77 -50.07
C ALA A 136 -28.28 -18.36 -50.02
N ALA A 137 -26.99 -18.25 -49.71
CA ALA A 137 -26.26 -16.99 -49.72
C ALA A 137 -24.76 -17.22 -49.97
N LYS A 138 -24.14 -16.27 -50.68
CA LYS A 138 -22.69 -16.18 -50.84
C LYS A 138 -22.23 -14.76 -50.50
N ILE A 139 -21.21 -14.66 -49.66
CA ILE A 139 -20.67 -13.40 -49.15
C ILE A 139 -19.19 -13.39 -49.47
N ASP A 140 -18.73 -12.40 -50.23
CA ASP A 140 -17.35 -12.37 -50.72
C ASP A 140 -16.38 -11.63 -49.78
N ASN A 141 -16.89 -10.87 -48.82
CA ASN A 141 -16.08 -10.02 -47.93
C ASN A 141 -16.47 -10.19 -46.46
N ALA A 142 -15.48 -10.04 -45.57
CA ALA A 142 -15.69 -10.04 -44.12
C ALA A 142 -16.72 -8.99 -43.70
N GLN A 143 -17.57 -9.36 -42.75
CA GLN A 143 -18.56 -8.47 -42.14
C GLN A 143 -18.24 -8.34 -40.65
N GLU A 144 -17.73 -7.17 -40.26
CA GLU A 144 -17.44 -6.86 -38.84
C GLU A 144 -18.70 -6.78 -37.97
N LYS A 145 -19.88 -6.64 -38.59
CA LYS A 145 -21.18 -6.55 -37.92
C LYS A 145 -22.13 -7.57 -38.51
N HIS A 146 -23.12 -7.96 -37.71
CA HIS A 146 -24.22 -8.77 -38.20
C HIS A 146 -24.96 -8.04 -39.33
N ALA A 147 -25.11 -8.74 -40.45
CA ALA A 147 -25.89 -8.33 -41.59
C ALA A 147 -27.14 -9.22 -41.70
N VAL A 148 -28.23 -8.64 -42.20
CA VAL A 148 -29.43 -9.39 -42.55
C VAL A 148 -29.43 -9.62 -44.05
N ILE A 149 -29.52 -10.88 -44.47
CA ILE A 149 -29.65 -11.28 -45.87
C ILE A 149 -31.03 -11.90 -46.04
N LEU A 150 -31.90 -11.24 -46.80
CA LEU A 150 -33.20 -11.80 -47.16
C LEU A 150 -32.99 -13.03 -48.05
N LEU A 151 -33.70 -14.12 -47.77
CA LEU A 151 -33.64 -15.30 -48.61
C LEU A 151 -34.30 -15.03 -49.97
N THR A 152 -33.65 -15.46 -51.04
CA THR A 152 -34.22 -15.45 -52.40
C THR A 152 -35.43 -16.39 -52.48
N PRO A 153 -36.43 -16.14 -53.34
CA PRO A 153 -37.60 -17.04 -53.51
C PRO A 153 -37.23 -18.51 -53.72
N GLU A 154 -36.13 -18.77 -54.43
CA GLU A 154 -35.59 -20.11 -54.67
C GLU A 154 -35.10 -20.77 -53.37
N ALA A 155 -34.38 -20.03 -52.53
CA ALA A 155 -33.94 -20.48 -51.20
C ALA A 155 -35.10 -20.67 -50.21
N ILE A 156 -36.19 -19.91 -50.35
CA ILE A 156 -37.40 -20.11 -49.56
C ILE A 156 -38.12 -21.39 -49.98
N SER A 157 -38.14 -21.69 -51.29
CA SER A 157 -38.82 -22.89 -51.81
C SER A 157 -38.24 -24.21 -51.33
N VAL A 158 -36.98 -24.23 -50.89
CA VAL A 158 -36.33 -25.42 -50.35
C VAL A 158 -36.55 -25.59 -48.84
N LEU A 159 -37.05 -24.59 -48.12
CA LEU A 159 -37.40 -24.70 -46.70
C LEU A 159 -38.64 -25.57 -46.52
N ARG A 160 -38.63 -26.37 -45.46
CA ARG A 160 -39.73 -27.29 -45.12
C ARG A 160 -40.16 -27.07 -43.67
N GLU A 161 -41.42 -27.35 -43.39
CA GLU A 161 -41.86 -27.55 -42.00
C GLU A 161 -41.28 -28.87 -41.51
N GLY A 162 -40.59 -28.86 -40.37
CA GLY A 162 -39.76 -29.97 -39.89
C GLY A 162 -38.26 -29.69 -40.01
N ASN A 163 -37.47 -30.74 -40.22
CA ASN A 163 -36.01 -30.65 -40.21
C ASN A 163 -35.49 -29.98 -41.48
N ASN A 164 -34.58 -29.03 -41.31
CA ASN A 164 -33.84 -28.37 -42.38
C ASN A 164 -32.36 -28.40 -42.04
N VAL A 165 -31.52 -28.72 -43.02
CA VAL A 165 -30.07 -28.69 -42.88
C VAL A 165 -29.58 -27.29 -43.22
N VAL A 166 -28.92 -26.63 -42.27
CA VAL A 166 -28.16 -25.40 -42.50
C VAL A 166 -26.68 -25.75 -42.48
N ALA A 167 -25.99 -25.42 -43.56
CA ALA A 167 -24.59 -25.75 -43.79
C ALA A 167 -23.83 -24.47 -44.15
N VAL A 168 -22.68 -24.24 -43.51
CA VAL A 168 -21.88 -23.01 -43.69
C VAL A 168 -20.44 -23.40 -43.97
N HIS A 169 -19.86 -22.82 -45.02
CA HIS A 169 -18.44 -22.89 -45.30
C HIS A 169 -17.88 -21.48 -45.27
N SER A 170 -16.82 -21.25 -44.50
CA SER A 170 -16.19 -19.93 -44.39
C SER A 170 -14.67 -20.01 -44.46
N THR A 171 -14.08 -19.09 -45.20
CA THR A 171 -12.63 -18.89 -45.26
C THR A 171 -12.26 -17.53 -44.66
N ALA A 172 -11.33 -17.54 -43.71
CA ALA A 172 -10.90 -16.35 -42.98
C ALA A 172 -9.46 -16.00 -43.36
N LYS A 173 -9.26 -14.85 -44.03
CA LYS A 173 -7.94 -14.33 -44.44
C LYS A 173 -7.21 -13.58 -43.32
N THR A 174 -7.91 -13.18 -42.25
CA THR A 174 -7.39 -12.39 -41.12
C THR A 174 -7.32 -13.17 -39.80
N VAL A 175 -6.56 -12.63 -38.83
CA VAL A 175 -6.33 -13.22 -37.50
C VAL A 175 -7.55 -13.09 -36.58
N ALA A 176 -8.31 -12.00 -36.70
CA ALA A 176 -9.59 -11.83 -36.01
C ALA A 176 -10.68 -12.60 -36.76
N ARG A 177 -11.32 -13.56 -36.09
CA ARG A 177 -12.32 -14.45 -36.69
C ARG A 177 -13.59 -14.47 -35.85
N CYS A 178 -14.73 -14.15 -36.46
CA CYS A 178 -16.05 -14.31 -35.85
C CYS A 178 -17.03 -14.81 -36.93
N LEU A 179 -17.67 -15.95 -36.68
CA LEU A 179 -18.66 -16.54 -37.58
C LEU A 179 -19.89 -16.91 -36.76
N ASP A 180 -21.03 -16.33 -37.15
CA ASP A 180 -22.33 -16.67 -36.60
C ASP A 180 -23.40 -16.60 -37.67
N VAL A 181 -24.32 -17.55 -37.68
CA VAL A 181 -25.37 -17.68 -38.70
C VAL A 181 -26.66 -18.15 -38.06
N LEU A 182 -27.71 -17.34 -38.17
CA LEU A 182 -29.04 -17.69 -37.68
C LEU A 182 -30.10 -17.50 -38.77
N LEU A 183 -31.04 -18.45 -38.86
CA LEU A 183 -32.24 -18.29 -39.68
C LEU A 183 -33.33 -17.60 -38.83
N ILE A 184 -33.76 -16.41 -39.24
CA ILE A 184 -34.72 -15.56 -38.51
C ILE A 184 -35.89 -15.16 -39.40
N SER A 185 -36.94 -14.60 -38.79
CA SER A 185 -37.97 -13.83 -39.50
C SER A 185 -37.48 -12.40 -39.71
N ALA A 186 -37.61 -11.83 -40.91
CA ALA A 186 -37.23 -10.43 -41.14
C ALA A 186 -38.11 -9.45 -40.32
N GLU A 187 -39.29 -9.89 -39.87
CA GLU A 187 -40.17 -9.07 -39.03
C GLU A 187 -39.74 -9.04 -37.56
N SER A 188 -38.86 -9.95 -37.11
CA SER A 188 -38.27 -9.89 -35.77
C SER A 188 -37.06 -8.95 -35.68
N ILE A 189 -36.65 -8.31 -36.79
CA ILE A 189 -35.53 -7.37 -36.83
C ILE A 189 -35.71 -6.13 -35.92
N PRO A 190 -36.90 -5.51 -35.79
CA PRO A 190 -37.11 -4.40 -34.85
C PRO A 190 -36.94 -4.81 -33.38
N GLU A 191 -37.19 -6.08 -33.05
CA GLU A 191 -36.96 -6.65 -31.71
C GLU A 191 -35.50 -7.09 -31.50
N LEU A 192 -34.79 -7.44 -32.57
CA LEU A 192 -33.35 -7.73 -32.58
C LEU A 192 -32.47 -6.45 -32.60
N LEU A 193 -33.04 -5.29 -32.95
CA LEU A 193 -32.37 -3.98 -32.90
C LEU A 193 -32.56 -3.27 -31.55
N PRO A 194 -31.96 -3.82 -30.47
CA PRO A 194 -31.23 -3.00 -29.51
C PRO A 194 -29.77 -3.46 -29.29
N PHE A 195 -29.26 -4.41 -30.09
CA PHE A 195 -28.00 -5.13 -29.84
C PHE A 195 -26.68 -4.41 -30.17
N THR A 196 -26.66 -3.13 -30.57
CA THR A 196 -25.38 -2.47 -30.95
C THR A 196 -24.99 -1.28 -30.10
N THR A 197 -25.95 -0.53 -29.54
CA THR A 197 -25.66 0.55 -28.60
C THR A 197 -25.75 0.10 -27.15
N TRP A 198 -26.70 -0.77 -26.80
CA TRP A 198 -26.90 -1.20 -25.42
C TRP A 198 -25.80 -2.17 -24.96
N ASP A 199 -25.44 -3.16 -25.78
CA ASP A 199 -24.32 -4.06 -25.45
C ASP A 199 -22.95 -3.37 -25.48
N LYS A 200 -22.76 -2.35 -26.34
CA LYS A 200 -21.56 -1.50 -26.28
C LYS A 200 -21.52 -0.65 -25.02
N ILE A 201 -22.65 -0.05 -24.63
CA ILE A 201 -22.75 0.69 -23.37
C ILE A 201 -22.53 -0.26 -22.19
N GLN A 202 -23.06 -1.49 -22.24
CA GLN A 202 -22.89 -2.50 -21.19
C GLN A 202 -21.46 -3.06 -21.14
N ALA A 203 -20.79 -3.22 -22.29
CA ALA A 203 -19.40 -3.66 -22.40
C ALA A 203 -18.39 -2.57 -22.02
N GLU A 204 -18.66 -1.29 -22.33
CA GLU A 204 -17.77 -0.16 -22.03
C GLU A 204 -18.09 0.50 -20.67
N TYR A 205 -19.28 0.32 -20.11
CA TYR A 205 -19.67 0.92 -18.81
C TYR A 205 -18.72 0.49 -17.70
N SER A 206 -18.39 -0.80 -17.63
CA SER A 206 -17.48 -1.35 -16.63
C SER A 206 -16.12 -0.64 -16.67
N MET A 207 -15.60 -0.39 -17.87
CA MET A 207 -14.33 0.33 -18.08
C MET A 207 -14.42 1.76 -17.56
N TRP A 208 -15.38 2.54 -18.04
CA TRP A 208 -15.49 3.97 -17.69
C TRP A 208 -15.80 4.19 -16.22
N VAL A 209 -16.62 3.33 -15.61
CA VAL A 209 -16.92 3.36 -14.17
C VAL A 209 -15.68 3.04 -13.37
N THR A 210 -14.93 2.01 -13.78
CA THR A 210 -13.68 1.66 -13.09
C THR A 210 -12.69 2.81 -13.17
N ILE A 211 -12.47 3.41 -14.34
CA ILE A 211 -11.61 4.58 -14.52
C ILE A 211 -12.08 5.74 -13.63
N LEU A 212 -13.38 6.05 -13.63
CA LEU A 212 -13.96 7.11 -12.81
C LEU A 212 -13.73 6.85 -11.32
N VAL A 213 -14.00 5.63 -10.85
CA VAL A 213 -13.78 5.24 -9.45
C VAL A 213 -12.30 5.30 -9.09
N THR A 214 -11.40 4.84 -9.96
CA THR A 214 -9.95 4.97 -9.77
C THR A 214 -9.54 6.45 -9.69
N CYS A 215 -10.07 7.33 -10.54
CA CYS A 215 -9.82 8.77 -10.45
C CYS A 215 -10.33 9.35 -9.12
N ILE A 216 -11.52 8.95 -8.65
CA ILE A 216 -12.06 9.37 -7.35
C ILE A 216 -11.15 8.90 -6.21
N VAL A 217 -10.66 7.66 -6.27
CA VAL A 217 -9.69 7.11 -5.31
C VAL A 217 -8.41 7.94 -5.30
N LEU A 218 -7.82 8.22 -6.46
CA LEU A 218 -6.61 9.04 -6.58
C LEU A 218 -6.80 10.44 -5.98
N VAL A 219 -7.94 11.08 -6.29
CA VAL A 219 -8.28 12.40 -5.73
C VAL A 219 -8.48 12.33 -4.22
N ALA A 220 -9.21 11.33 -3.71
CA ALA A 220 -9.44 11.17 -2.27
C ALA A 220 -8.12 10.94 -1.50
N LEU A 221 -7.21 10.13 -2.05
CA LEU A 221 -5.88 9.89 -1.48
C LEU A 221 -5.01 11.17 -1.51
N ALA A 222 -5.08 11.95 -2.60
CA ALA A 222 -4.39 13.23 -2.69
C ALA A 222 -4.89 14.27 -1.67
N TYR A 223 -6.15 14.17 -1.22
CA TYR A 223 -6.72 14.95 -0.10
C TYR A 223 -6.55 14.27 1.27
N GLU A 224 -5.57 13.38 1.41
CA GLU A 224 -5.18 12.73 2.67
C GLU A 224 -6.32 11.94 3.34
N LYS A 225 -7.26 11.39 2.56
CA LYS A 225 -8.26 10.48 3.11
C LYS A 225 -7.65 9.12 3.47
N PRO A 226 -8.13 8.44 4.54
CA PRO A 226 -7.59 7.14 4.93
C PRO A 226 -7.66 6.11 3.80
N ALA A 227 -6.50 5.57 3.41
CA ALA A 227 -6.38 4.74 2.22
C ALA A 227 -7.19 3.44 2.32
N ASP A 228 -7.21 2.84 3.50
CA ASP A 228 -8.01 1.65 3.84
C ASP A 228 -9.51 1.87 3.54
N MET A 229 -10.06 3.00 3.98
CA MET A 229 -11.47 3.34 3.76
C MET A 229 -11.76 3.60 2.28
N VAL A 230 -10.88 4.33 1.61
CA VAL A 230 -11.05 4.72 0.19
C VAL A 230 -10.99 3.49 -0.72
N PHE A 231 -9.96 2.63 -0.58
CA PHE A 231 -9.85 1.41 -1.38
C PHE A 231 -10.99 0.44 -1.09
N THR A 232 -11.36 0.24 0.18
CA THR A 232 -12.47 -0.65 0.54
C THR A 232 -13.80 -0.14 -0.03
N GLY A 233 -14.08 1.16 0.10
CA GLY A 233 -15.27 1.76 -0.50
C GLY A 233 -15.32 1.60 -2.01
N ALA A 234 -14.19 1.76 -2.69
CA ALA A 234 -14.09 1.60 -4.14
C ALA A 234 -14.40 0.17 -4.60
N ILE A 235 -13.81 -0.86 -3.97
CA ILE A 235 -14.07 -2.25 -4.37
C ILE A 235 -15.49 -2.70 -4.04
N VAL A 236 -16.07 -2.23 -2.93
CA VAL A 236 -17.48 -2.50 -2.58
C VAL A 236 -18.39 -1.87 -3.63
N PHE A 237 -18.15 -0.61 -3.98
CA PHE A 237 -18.93 0.07 -5.01
C PHE A 237 -18.81 -0.61 -6.38
N LEU A 238 -17.59 -0.94 -6.82
CA LEU A 238 -17.37 -1.65 -8.09
C LEU A 238 -18.00 -3.04 -8.11
N SER A 239 -18.03 -3.73 -6.97
CA SER A 239 -18.73 -5.01 -6.85
C SER A 239 -20.24 -4.85 -6.91
N LEU A 240 -20.81 -3.83 -6.25
CA LEU A 240 -22.23 -3.49 -6.35
C LEU A 240 -22.64 -3.08 -7.77
N CYS A 241 -21.74 -2.45 -8.53
CA CYS A 241 -21.93 -2.12 -9.93
C CYS A 241 -21.77 -3.32 -10.89
N GLY A 242 -21.47 -4.53 -10.37
CA GLY A 242 -21.30 -5.73 -11.17
C GLY A 242 -20.01 -5.77 -12.01
N VAL A 243 -19.05 -4.89 -11.77
CA VAL A 243 -17.75 -4.87 -12.48
C VAL A 243 -16.89 -6.06 -12.04
N ILE A 244 -16.90 -6.36 -10.74
CA ILE A 244 -16.16 -7.45 -10.13
C ILE A 244 -17.04 -8.25 -9.18
N THR A 245 -16.75 -9.54 -9.03
CA THR A 245 -17.43 -10.37 -8.03
C THR A 245 -16.95 -10.04 -6.63
N ALA A 246 -17.72 -10.41 -5.60
CA ALA A 246 -17.28 -10.27 -4.22
C ALA A 246 -15.99 -11.07 -3.96
N GLN A 247 -15.82 -12.23 -4.60
CA GLN A 247 -14.60 -13.02 -4.49
C GLN A 247 -13.39 -12.28 -5.06
N ASP A 248 -13.54 -11.59 -6.20
CA ASP A 248 -12.46 -10.78 -6.77
C ASP A 248 -12.11 -9.61 -5.85
N ALA A 249 -13.12 -8.92 -5.32
CA ALA A 249 -12.96 -7.76 -4.44
C ALA A 249 -12.15 -8.10 -3.19
N PHE A 250 -12.40 -9.26 -2.57
CA PHE A 250 -11.76 -9.68 -1.32
C PHE A 250 -10.59 -10.67 -1.50
N SER A 251 -10.28 -11.10 -2.72
CA SER A 251 -9.20 -12.07 -3.00
C SER A 251 -7.82 -11.62 -2.47
N GLY A 252 -7.56 -10.30 -2.47
CA GLY A 252 -6.30 -9.73 -1.96
C GLY A 252 -6.05 -9.95 -0.47
N PHE A 253 -7.11 -10.13 0.32
CA PHE A 253 -7.01 -10.34 1.78
C PHE A 253 -6.45 -11.71 2.16
N VAL A 254 -6.40 -12.65 1.22
CA VAL A 254 -5.84 -14.01 1.40
C VAL A 254 -4.51 -14.15 0.65
N SER A 255 -3.96 -13.06 0.11
CA SER A 255 -2.70 -13.11 -0.64
C SER A 255 -1.50 -13.42 0.26
N GLN A 256 -0.59 -14.26 -0.24
CA GLN A 256 0.66 -14.63 0.44
C GLN A 256 1.45 -13.41 0.88
N SER A 257 1.52 -12.37 0.05
CA SER A 257 2.24 -11.14 0.34
C SER A 257 1.64 -10.34 1.48
N LEU A 258 0.31 -10.21 1.55
CA LEU A 258 -0.36 -9.53 2.65
C LEU A 258 -0.09 -10.24 3.97
N LEU A 259 -0.23 -11.57 3.97
CA LEU A 259 0.03 -12.42 5.14
C LEU A 259 1.49 -12.33 5.59
N MET A 260 2.43 -12.27 4.64
CA MET A 260 3.85 -12.07 4.92
C MET A 260 4.13 -10.69 5.55
N VAL A 261 3.54 -9.61 5.03
CA VAL A 261 3.66 -8.27 5.62
C VAL A 261 3.14 -8.26 7.07
N ALA A 262 2.00 -8.88 7.33
CA ALA A 262 1.43 -8.99 8.67
C ALA A 262 2.38 -9.73 9.65
N ALA A 263 2.96 -10.85 9.21
CA ALA A 263 3.92 -11.60 9.99
C ALA A 263 5.23 -10.83 10.25
N LEU A 264 5.70 -10.06 9.26
CA LEU A 264 6.88 -9.20 9.41
C LEU A 264 6.65 -8.04 10.39
N PHE A 265 5.42 -7.52 10.52
CA PHE A 265 5.12 -6.55 11.57
C PHE A 265 5.33 -7.13 12.98
N LEU A 266 4.89 -8.38 13.21
CA LEU A 266 5.16 -9.08 14.46
C LEU A 266 6.67 -9.21 14.68
N VAL A 267 7.43 -9.73 13.71
CA VAL A 267 8.88 -9.91 13.88
C VAL A 267 9.59 -8.58 14.16
N THR A 268 9.23 -7.52 13.43
CA THR A 268 9.82 -6.19 13.59
C THR A 268 9.50 -5.60 14.96
N ALA A 269 8.29 -5.79 15.47
CA ALA A 269 7.95 -5.38 16.84
C ALA A 269 8.75 -6.13 17.89
N GLY A 270 9.07 -7.41 17.68
CA GLY A 270 9.87 -8.20 18.64
C GLY A 270 11.30 -7.70 18.72
N LEU A 271 11.87 -7.31 17.57
CA LEU A 271 13.17 -6.64 17.53
C LEU A 271 13.11 -5.28 18.24
N LYS A 272 12.04 -4.50 18.00
CA LYS A 272 11.86 -3.20 18.66
C LYS A 272 11.75 -3.33 20.18
N GLU A 273 10.86 -4.19 20.69
CA GLU A 273 10.60 -4.36 22.13
C GLU A 273 11.81 -4.91 22.90
N THR A 274 12.67 -5.69 22.25
CA THR A 274 13.91 -6.18 22.86
C THR A 274 15.02 -5.13 22.95
N GLY A 275 14.81 -3.94 22.37
CA GLY A 275 15.77 -2.83 22.39
C GLY A 275 17.03 -3.06 21.54
N ILE A 276 17.05 -4.11 20.69
CA ILE A 276 18.21 -4.37 19.82
C ILE A 276 18.44 -3.21 18.87
N VAL A 277 17.36 -2.68 18.31
CA VAL A 277 17.41 -1.60 17.33
C VAL A 277 17.91 -0.33 18.03
N ASP A 278 17.41 -0.01 19.24
CA ASP A 278 17.85 1.15 20.04
C ASP A 278 19.33 1.07 20.45
N MET A 279 19.78 -0.11 20.88
CA MET A 279 21.17 -0.36 21.22
C MET A 279 22.09 -0.11 20.03
N ILE A 280 21.67 -0.54 18.83
CA ILE A 280 22.43 -0.30 17.61
C ILE A 280 22.37 1.19 17.25
N GLY A 281 21.19 1.80 17.23
CA GLY A 281 21.00 3.22 16.90
C GLY A 281 21.80 4.17 17.78
N ALA A 282 21.85 3.94 19.10
CA ALA A 282 22.65 4.74 20.03
C ALA A 282 24.16 4.71 19.74
N ARG A 283 24.66 3.62 19.12
CA ARG A 283 26.07 3.47 18.71
C ARG A 283 26.34 4.04 17.32
N VAL A 284 25.33 4.16 16.46
CA VAL A 284 25.49 4.60 15.05
C VAL A 284 26.08 6.00 14.95
N LEU A 285 25.55 6.96 15.71
CA LEU A 285 26.01 8.36 15.64
C LEU A 285 27.03 8.73 16.73
N GLY A 286 27.30 7.85 17.69
CA GLY A 286 28.22 8.11 18.80
C GLY A 286 29.63 8.57 18.37
N PRO A 287 30.26 7.94 17.37
CA PRO A 287 31.58 8.34 16.86
C PRO A 287 31.59 9.62 16.01
N ALA A 288 30.43 10.02 15.46
CA ALA A 288 30.36 11.14 14.53
C ALA A 288 30.53 12.48 15.26
N LYS A 289 31.58 13.23 14.88
CA LYS A 289 31.89 14.57 15.43
C LYS A 289 31.54 15.72 14.48
N THR A 290 31.18 15.42 13.23
CA THR A 290 30.87 16.44 12.21
C THR A 290 29.56 16.10 11.53
N GLU A 291 28.89 17.11 10.95
CA GLU A 291 27.67 16.94 10.15
C GLU A 291 27.85 15.88 9.05
N LEU A 292 28.98 15.94 8.32
CA LEU A 292 29.25 14.99 7.23
C LEU A 292 29.45 13.57 7.76
N ALA A 293 30.20 13.40 8.86
CA ALA A 293 30.37 12.09 9.49
C ALA A 293 29.03 11.55 9.99
N GLY A 294 28.19 12.39 10.59
CA GLY A 294 26.85 12.04 11.03
C GLY A 294 25.97 11.59 9.86
N LEU A 295 26.00 12.33 8.75
CA LEU A 295 25.26 12.01 7.53
C LEU A 295 25.70 10.68 6.93
N VAL A 296 27.01 10.44 6.77
CA VAL A 296 27.54 9.18 6.22
C VAL A 296 27.17 8.00 7.11
N MET A 297 27.42 8.09 8.42
CA MET A 297 27.14 6.99 9.35
C MET A 297 25.65 6.68 9.43
N LEU A 298 24.80 7.70 9.49
CA LEU A 298 23.35 7.55 9.49
C LEU A 298 22.88 6.91 8.18
N SER A 299 23.35 7.42 7.04
CA SER A 299 22.91 6.95 5.73
C SER A 299 23.30 5.49 5.48
N SER A 300 24.56 5.13 5.77
CA SER A 300 25.03 3.75 5.65
C SER A 300 24.26 2.81 6.56
N PHE A 301 23.98 3.23 7.81
CA PHE A 301 23.17 2.44 8.73
C PHE A 301 21.75 2.22 8.21
N CYS A 302 21.09 3.30 7.75
CA CYS A 302 19.74 3.23 7.22
C CYS A 302 19.63 2.32 6.00
N ILE A 303 20.58 2.42 5.05
CA ILE A 303 20.60 1.56 3.86
C ILE A 303 20.74 0.09 4.26
N CYS A 304 21.71 -0.24 5.12
CA CYS A 304 21.96 -1.62 5.53
C CYS A 304 20.82 -2.21 6.34
N THR A 305 20.26 -1.46 7.29
CA THR A 305 19.21 -1.97 8.18
C THR A 305 17.86 -2.05 7.46
N SER A 306 17.54 -1.09 6.60
CA SER A 306 16.26 -1.08 5.88
C SER A 306 16.19 -2.12 4.77
N ALA A 307 17.33 -2.67 4.34
CA ALA A 307 17.34 -3.84 3.45
C ALA A 307 16.73 -5.09 4.11
N PHE A 308 16.52 -5.11 5.44
CA PHE A 308 15.98 -6.28 6.13
C PHE A 308 14.80 -5.95 7.06
N LEU A 309 14.56 -4.67 7.35
CA LEU A 309 13.51 -4.20 8.23
C LEU A 309 12.66 -3.15 7.54
N ASN A 310 11.37 -3.13 7.86
CA ASN A 310 10.45 -2.13 7.34
C ASN A 310 10.90 -0.71 7.72
N ASN A 311 10.64 0.24 6.82
CA ASN A 311 11.13 1.62 6.95
C ASN A 311 10.59 2.35 8.19
N THR A 312 9.31 2.19 8.51
CA THR A 312 8.60 2.97 9.54
C THR A 312 9.21 2.82 10.94
N PRO A 313 9.45 1.60 11.47
CA PRO A 313 10.09 1.41 12.76
C PRO A 313 11.52 1.98 12.84
N ILE A 314 12.30 1.87 11.77
CA ILE A 314 13.67 2.38 11.70
C ILE A 314 13.66 3.91 11.88
N VAL A 315 12.85 4.61 11.10
CA VAL A 315 12.78 6.08 11.14
C VAL A 315 12.24 6.55 12.48
N ALA A 316 11.15 5.97 12.98
CA ALA A 316 10.58 6.33 14.28
C ALA A 316 11.60 6.23 15.42
N MET A 317 12.43 5.19 15.40
CA MET A 317 13.46 4.96 16.40
C MET A 317 14.69 5.87 16.24
N LEU A 318 15.09 6.15 14.99
CA LEU A 318 16.27 6.99 14.73
C LEU A 318 15.99 8.48 14.88
N ILE A 319 14.74 8.94 14.80
CA ILE A 319 14.39 10.35 15.07
C ILE A 319 14.94 10.83 16.42
N PRO A 320 14.61 10.24 17.58
CA PRO A 320 15.14 10.70 18.87
C PRO A 320 16.67 10.60 18.96
N VAL A 321 17.27 9.56 18.36
CA VAL A 321 18.73 9.41 18.30
C VAL A 321 19.38 10.55 17.52
N VAL A 322 18.88 10.85 16.32
CA VAL A 322 19.32 11.95 15.47
C VAL A 322 19.13 13.28 16.19
N MET A 323 17.96 13.52 16.80
CA MET A 323 17.68 14.74 17.56
C MET A 323 18.66 14.94 18.73
N SER A 324 18.94 13.87 19.49
CA SER A 324 19.89 13.91 20.61
C SER A 324 21.33 14.19 20.14
N TRP A 325 21.73 13.64 18.99
CA TRP A 325 23.04 13.86 18.41
C TRP A 325 23.19 15.27 17.86
N CYS A 326 22.19 15.75 17.10
CA CYS A 326 22.10 17.11 16.58
C CYS A 326 22.26 18.15 17.69
N ARG A 327 21.61 17.92 18.85
CA ARG A 327 21.74 18.78 20.03
C ARG A 327 23.15 18.79 20.59
N ARG A 328 23.77 17.61 20.78
CA ARG A 328 25.13 17.49 21.33
C ARG A 328 26.21 18.09 20.42
N GLN A 329 26.01 18.03 19.11
CA GLN A 329 26.96 18.53 18.11
C GLN A 329 26.58 19.92 17.57
N HIS A 330 25.51 20.55 18.06
CA HIS A 330 24.97 21.83 17.57
C HIS A 330 24.71 21.87 16.05
N VAL A 331 24.25 20.74 15.49
CA VAL A 331 23.88 20.59 14.08
C VAL A 331 22.36 20.68 13.93
N ALA A 332 21.86 21.37 12.90
CA ALA A 332 20.42 21.48 12.65
C ALA A 332 19.80 20.10 12.28
N PRO A 333 18.71 19.65 12.92
CA PRO A 333 18.05 18.37 12.60
C PRO A 333 17.55 18.30 11.15
N SER A 334 17.22 19.45 10.58
CA SER A 334 16.83 19.61 9.17
C SER A 334 17.90 19.19 8.16
N LYS A 335 19.14 18.95 8.60
CA LYS A 335 20.23 18.41 7.77
C LYS A 335 20.32 16.89 7.77
N LEU A 336 19.65 16.21 8.70
CA LEU A 336 19.76 14.75 8.87
C LEU A 336 18.44 14.01 8.75
N LEU A 337 17.31 14.67 9.00
CA LEU A 337 16.01 14.01 9.06
C LEU A 337 15.40 13.65 7.68
N ILE A 338 15.59 14.45 6.63
CA ILE A 338 15.28 14.03 5.24
C ILE A 338 16.20 12.88 4.80
N PRO A 339 17.55 12.99 4.97
CA PRO A 339 18.44 11.87 4.68
C PRO A 339 18.07 10.58 5.40
N LEU A 340 17.67 10.66 6.67
CA LEU A 340 17.17 9.50 7.43
C LEU A 340 16.07 8.79 6.63
N SER A 341 14.99 9.50 6.27
CA SER A 341 13.89 8.88 5.51
C SER A 341 14.34 8.38 4.13
N PHE A 342 15.08 9.20 3.37
CA PHE A 342 15.46 8.88 2.00
C PHE A 342 16.36 7.64 1.93
N MET A 343 17.35 7.55 2.84
CA MET A 343 18.29 6.44 2.87
C MET A 343 17.64 5.17 3.38
N THR A 344 16.67 5.27 4.29
CA THR A 344 15.83 4.13 4.67
C THR A 344 15.03 3.62 3.46
N ILE A 345 14.38 4.49 2.70
CA ILE A 345 13.61 4.08 1.50
C ILE A 345 14.51 3.40 0.45
N LEU A 346 15.68 3.97 0.15
CA LEU A 346 16.65 3.36 -0.77
C LEU A 346 17.15 2.00 -0.27
N GLY A 347 17.40 1.88 1.04
CA GLY A 347 17.75 0.60 1.67
C GLY A 347 16.66 -0.45 1.52
N GLY A 348 15.40 -0.06 1.71
CA GLY A 348 14.23 -0.94 1.53
C GLY A 348 14.12 -1.55 0.13
N CYS A 349 14.70 -0.90 -0.88
CA CYS A 349 14.72 -1.39 -2.27
C CYS A 349 15.88 -2.35 -2.57
N CYS A 350 16.76 -2.62 -1.60
CA CYS A 350 17.89 -3.54 -1.78
C CYS A 350 17.51 -5.02 -1.58
N SER A 351 16.31 -5.33 -1.10
CA SER A 351 15.81 -6.69 -0.94
C SER A 351 14.29 -6.77 -1.15
N ARG A 352 13.77 -7.98 -1.34
CA ARG A 352 12.33 -8.27 -1.44
C ARG A 352 11.54 -7.87 -0.20
N ILE A 353 12.15 -7.98 1.00
CA ILE A 353 11.46 -7.78 2.28
C ILE A 353 11.65 -6.38 2.87
N GLY A 354 12.55 -5.57 2.29
CA GLY A 354 12.91 -4.28 2.86
C GLY A 354 11.76 -3.27 2.88
N THR A 355 10.80 -3.39 1.96
CA THR A 355 9.58 -2.57 1.95
C THR A 355 8.34 -3.39 1.59
N SER A 356 7.19 -2.98 2.15
CA SER A 356 5.89 -3.60 1.84
C SER A 356 5.56 -3.54 0.36
N THR A 357 6.01 -2.50 -0.36
CA THR A 357 5.75 -2.32 -1.79
C THR A 357 6.32 -3.47 -2.61
N ASN A 358 7.52 -3.94 -2.28
CA ASN A 358 8.18 -5.03 -3.00
C ASN A 358 7.41 -6.34 -2.81
N LEU A 359 6.94 -6.60 -1.59
CA LEU A 359 6.09 -7.75 -1.29
C LEU A 359 4.76 -7.68 -2.04
N VAL A 360 4.16 -6.49 -2.14
CA VAL A 360 2.92 -6.28 -2.89
C VAL A 360 3.10 -6.56 -4.38
N VAL A 361 4.17 -6.05 -5.00
CA VAL A 361 4.50 -6.32 -6.41
C VAL A 361 4.77 -7.81 -6.63
N ASP A 362 5.54 -8.44 -5.75
CA ASP A 362 5.81 -9.87 -5.79
C ASP A 362 4.53 -10.72 -5.66
N GLY A 363 3.57 -10.28 -4.84
CA GLY A 363 2.25 -10.91 -4.76
C GLY A 363 1.45 -10.83 -6.05
N GLN A 364 1.57 -9.70 -6.76
CA GLN A 364 0.98 -9.55 -8.09
C GLN A 364 1.71 -10.44 -9.11
N MET A 365 3.04 -10.54 -9.06
CA MET A 365 3.81 -11.44 -9.94
C MET A 365 3.28 -12.89 -9.87
N ILE A 366 3.11 -13.41 -8.65
CA ILE A 366 2.56 -14.76 -8.42
C ILE A 366 1.16 -14.90 -9.03
N LYS A 367 0.29 -13.89 -8.85
CA LYS A 367 -1.07 -13.89 -9.42
C LYS A 367 -1.07 -13.98 -10.95
N TYR A 368 -0.10 -13.35 -11.61
CA TYR A 368 0.05 -13.40 -13.06
C TYR A 368 0.88 -14.61 -13.55
N GLY A 369 1.15 -15.59 -12.69
CA GLY A 369 1.89 -16.81 -13.03
C GLY A 369 3.39 -16.60 -13.24
N MET A 370 3.93 -15.46 -12.80
CA MET A 370 5.36 -15.17 -12.89
C MET A 370 6.11 -15.83 -11.72
N PRO A 371 7.36 -16.25 -11.93
CA PRO A 371 8.21 -16.70 -10.84
C PRO A 371 8.41 -15.59 -9.81
N GLU A 372 8.34 -15.97 -8.53
CA GLU A 372 8.59 -15.07 -7.41
C GLU A 372 9.89 -14.27 -7.57
N MET A 373 9.91 -13.10 -6.95
CA MET A 373 11.12 -12.30 -6.84
C MET A 373 12.11 -13.00 -5.90
N GLY A 374 13.35 -13.18 -6.37
CA GLY A 374 14.43 -13.66 -5.53
C GLY A 374 14.71 -12.68 -4.39
N PHE A 375 15.23 -13.16 -3.25
CA PHE A 375 15.40 -12.34 -2.05
C PHE A 375 16.20 -11.04 -2.28
N PHE A 376 17.32 -11.12 -3.02
CA PHE A 376 18.16 -9.97 -3.40
C PHE A 376 18.01 -9.55 -4.86
N GLU A 377 17.01 -10.07 -5.58
CA GLU A 377 16.91 -9.84 -7.01
C GLU A 377 16.70 -8.35 -7.35
N ILE A 378 15.73 -7.70 -6.70
CA ILE A 378 15.54 -6.25 -6.86
C ILE A 378 16.77 -5.45 -6.44
N GLY A 379 17.59 -6.00 -5.54
CA GLY A 379 18.84 -5.42 -5.08
C GLY A 379 19.90 -5.21 -6.16
N TRP A 380 19.84 -5.96 -7.27
CA TRP A 380 20.73 -5.72 -8.43
C TRP A 380 20.54 -4.31 -9.01
N ALA A 381 19.33 -3.76 -8.96
CA ALA A 381 19.05 -2.36 -9.31
C ALA A 381 19.00 -1.45 -8.07
N GLY A 382 18.51 -1.96 -6.94
CA GLY A 382 18.36 -1.21 -5.68
C GLY A 382 19.68 -0.74 -5.08
N ILE A 383 20.73 -1.59 -5.08
CA ILE A 383 22.05 -1.23 -4.52
C ILE A 383 22.71 -0.10 -5.34
N PRO A 384 22.79 -0.16 -6.68
CA PRO A 384 23.24 0.97 -7.48
C PRO A 384 22.41 2.25 -7.24
N CYS A 385 21.08 2.14 -7.14
CA CYS A 385 20.22 3.27 -6.81
C CYS A 385 20.53 3.86 -5.42
N ALA A 386 20.78 3.02 -4.42
CA ALA A 386 21.18 3.45 -3.08
C ALA A 386 22.54 4.17 -3.10
N ILE A 387 23.51 3.69 -3.89
CA ILE A 387 24.81 4.35 -4.08
C ILE A 387 24.64 5.73 -4.75
N VAL A 388 23.81 5.80 -5.80
CA VAL A 388 23.50 7.05 -6.50
C VAL A 388 22.81 8.04 -5.55
N GLY A 389 21.81 7.61 -4.80
CA GLY A 389 21.10 8.45 -3.85
C GLY A 389 21.98 8.89 -2.66
N LEU A 390 22.84 8.01 -2.15
CA LEU A 390 23.84 8.35 -1.13
C LEU A 390 24.80 9.42 -1.67
N THR A 391 25.34 9.21 -2.87
CA THR A 391 26.26 10.16 -3.51
C THR A 391 25.58 11.51 -3.73
N TYR A 392 24.33 11.51 -4.19
CA TYR A 392 23.51 12.72 -4.33
C TYR A 392 23.35 13.43 -2.99
N MET A 393 22.97 12.73 -1.92
CA MET A 393 22.77 13.32 -0.61
C MET A 393 24.07 13.88 0.00
N LEU A 394 25.21 13.24 -0.25
CA LEU A 394 26.51 13.73 0.23
C LEU A 394 27.03 14.96 -0.54
N THR A 395 26.57 15.17 -1.78
CA THR A 395 27.08 16.22 -2.67
C THR A 395 26.10 17.37 -2.90
N ILE A 396 25.00 17.11 -3.60
CA ILE A 396 24.00 18.10 -4.02
C ILE A 396 22.93 18.24 -2.94
N GLY A 397 22.38 17.12 -2.47
CA GLY A 397 21.30 17.08 -1.48
C GLY A 397 21.66 17.83 -0.20
N ARG A 398 22.87 17.63 0.35
CA ARG A 398 23.36 18.34 1.54
C ARG A 398 23.31 19.87 1.41
N LYS A 399 23.56 20.41 0.21
CA LYS A 399 23.51 21.85 -0.07
C LYS A 399 22.08 22.37 -0.20
N LEU A 400 21.16 21.54 -0.70
CA LEU A 400 19.75 21.88 -0.87
C LEU A 400 18.94 21.78 0.44
N LEU A 401 19.40 20.96 1.40
CA LEU A 401 18.74 20.82 2.69
C LEU A 401 18.71 22.15 3.46
N PRO A 402 17.57 22.55 4.04
CA PRO A 402 17.48 23.77 4.83
C PRO A 402 18.28 23.64 6.14
N GLU A 403 18.78 24.76 6.65
CA GLU A 403 19.41 24.84 7.97
C GLU A 403 18.47 25.58 8.94
N ARG A 404 17.78 24.84 9.82
CA ARG A 404 16.82 25.40 10.78
C ARG A 404 17.26 25.07 12.21
N LYS A 405 17.95 26.02 12.84
CA LYS A 405 18.45 25.89 14.23
C LYS A 405 17.41 26.33 15.27
N GLU A 406 16.49 27.22 14.91
CA GLU A 406 15.46 27.77 15.81
C GLU A 406 14.61 26.69 16.51
N LEU A 407 14.39 25.55 15.85
CA LEU A 407 13.60 24.43 16.41
C LEU A 407 14.34 23.67 17.52
N LEU A 408 15.69 23.65 17.50
CA LEU A 408 16.50 23.12 18.60
C LEU A 408 16.41 24.02 19.85
N GLU A 409 16.38 25.33 19.65
CA GLU A 409 16.25 26.32 20.72
C GLU A 409 14.83 26.30 21.31
N GLN A 410 13.80 26.27 20.46
CA GLN A 410 12.40 26.15 20.90
C GLN A 410 12.10 24.81 21.59
N LEU A 411 12.59 23.67 21.09
CA LEU A 411 12.44 22.37 21.77
C LEU A 411 13.31 22.24 23.02
N GLY A 412 14.39 23.01 23.11
CA GLY A 412 15.23 23.14 24.30
C GLY A 412 14.52 23.92 25.41
N ASP A 413 13.95 25.08 25.07
CA ASP A 413 13.25 25.97 26.01
C ASP A 413 11.83 25.48 26.36
N SER A 414 11.18 24.69 25.48
CA SER A 414 9.81 24.21 25.70
C SER A 414 9.70 22.89 26.48
N ARG A 415 10.83 22.21 26.77
CA ARG A 415 10.81 21.07 27.70
C ARG A 415 10.85 21.63 29.11
N ARG A 416 9.73 21.50 29.84
CA ARG A 416 9.61 21.88 31.26
C ARG A 416 10.82 21.36 32.02
N GLU A 417 11.57 22.24 32.67
CA GLU A 417 12.67 21.85 33.52
C GLU A 417 12.13 21.27 34.82
N TYR A 418 12.59 20.07 35.17
CA TYR A 418 12.18 19.34 36.35
C TYR A 418 13.20 19.49 37.44
N LEU A 419 12.69 19.59 38.67
CA LEU A 419 13.52 19.45 39.84
C LEU A 419 13.78 18.02 40.21
N VAL A 420 15.02 17.75 40.60
CA VAL A 420 15.38 16.53 41.28
C VAL A 420 16.15 16.86 42.53
N GLU A 421 15.67 16.33 43.63
CA GLU A 421 16.38 16.39 44.90
C GLU A 421 17.12 15.08 45.13
N MET A 422 18.43 15.19 45.27
CA MET A 422 19.32 14.06 45.55
C MET A 422 19.97 14.24 46.91
N LEU A 423 19.91 13.23 47.75
CA LEU A 423 20.62 13.12 49.01
C LEU A 423 22.04 12.57 48.77
N VAL A 424 23.03 13.26 49.31
CA VAL A 424 24.41 12.77 49.39
C VAL A 424 24.51 11.83 50.59
N THR A 425 24.59 10.52 50.37
CA THR A 425 24.75 9.56 51.47
C THR A 425 26.16 9.62 52.05
N SER A 426 26.35 9.08 53.25
CA SER A 426 27.68 8.97 53.88
C SER A 426 28.66 8.09 53.08
N ALA A 427 28.15 7.21 52.22
CA ALA A 427 28.95 6.37 51.32
C ALA A 427 29.24 7.04 49.96
N CYS A 428 28.75 8.26 49.74
CA CYS A 428 28.93 8.96 48.46
C CYS A 428 30.39 9.39 48.25
N ARG A 429 30.97 9.00 47.11
CA ARG A 429 32.35 9.34 46.72
C ARG A 429 32.56 10.86 46.59
N LEU A 430 31.48 11.63 46.43
CA LEU A 430 31.54 13.08 46.22
C LEU A 430 31.69 13.88 47.52
N VAL A 431 31.58 13.24 48.69
CA VAL A 431 31.77 13.92 49.99
C VAL A 431 33.20 14.45 50.10
N GLY A 432 33.34 15.73 50.49
CA GLY A 432 34.62 16.42 50.62
C GLY A 432 35.16 17.03 49.32
N GLN A 433 34.48 16.84 48.18
CA GLN A 433 34.84 17.49 46.93
C GLN A 433 34.11 18.83 46.77
N SER A 434 34.74 19.79 46.09
CA SER A 434 34.03 20.98 45.62
C SER A 434 33.05 20.63 44.51
N ILE A 435 32.05 21.46 44.27
CA ILE A 435 31.01 21.21 43.25
C ILE A 435 31.60 21.17 41.83
N GLU A 436 32.64 21.96 41.57
CA GLU A 436 33.38 21.86 40.31
C GLU A 436 34.17 20.55 40.20
N ALA A 437 34.89 20.15 41.26
CA ALA A 437 35.66 18.90 41.27
C ALA A 437 34.76 17.66 41.17
N ALA A 438 33.56 17.72 41.77
CA ALA A 438 32.54 16.68 41.69
C ALA A 438 31.85 16.60 40.31
N GLY A 439 32.15 17.52 39.38
CA GLY A 439 31.58 17.53 38.03
C GLY A 439 30.10 17.91 37.97
N LEU A 440 29.49 18.29 39.10
CA LEU A 440 28.06 18.57 39.20
C LEU A 440 27.60 19.84 38.47
N ARG A 441 28.56 20.69 38.04
CA ARG A 441 28.31 21.91 37.26
C ARG A 441 28.38 21.70 35.75
N ARG A 442 28.94 20.59 35.28
CA ARG A 442 29.14 20.28 33.85
C ARG A 442 28.21 19.16 33.37
N LEU A 443 27.09 18.93 34.06
CA LEU A 443 26.13 17.91 33.68
C LEU A 443 25.32 18.40 32.46
N PRO A 444 25.27 17.62 31.36
CA PRO A 444 24.55 18.03 30.17
C PRO A 444 23.04 18.06 30.42
N GLY A 445 22.46 19.27 30.46
CA GLY A 445 21.02 19.47 30.65
C GLY A 445 20.52 19.39 32.10
N LEU A 446 21.44 19.41 33.08
CA LEU A 446 21.15 19.52 34.53
C LEU A 446 21.98 20.64 35.15
N PHE A 447 21.34 21.44 35.98
CA PHE A 447 21.98 22.51 36.73
C PHE A 447 21.72 22.33 38.22
N LEU A 448 22.78 22.23 39.01
CA LEU A 448 22.67 22.30 40.47
C LEU A 448 22.32 23.73 40.88
N ILE A 449 21.13 23.93 41.43
CA ILE A 449 20.61 25.25 41.78
C ILE A 449 20.73 25.55 43.27
N GLU A 450 20.60 24.52 44.12
CA GLU A 450 20.57 24.69 45.57
C GLU A 450 21.23 23.50 46.28
N VAL A 451 21.88 23.79 47.41
CA VAL A 451 22.30 22.78 48.38
C VAL A 451 21.60 23.09 49.70
N ASP A 452 20.68 22.23 50.14
CA ASP A 452 20.10 22.28 51.48
C ASP A 452 20.97 21.48 52.44
N ARG A 453 21.64 22.20 53.34
CA ARG A 453 22.48 21.64 54.40
C ARG A 453 21.77 21.81 55.73
N ARG A 454 21.16 20.72 56.21
CA ARG A 454 20.49 20.66 57.53
C ARG A 454 19.44 21.78 57.72
N GLY A 455 18.71 22.13 56.66
CA GLY A 455 17.69 23.19 56.66
C GLY A 455 18.21 24.57 56.27
N SER A 456 19.52 24.74 56.05
CA SER A 456 20.13 25.96 55.52
C SER A 456 20.29 25.86 54.01
N ILE A 457 19.60 26.71 53.26
CA ILE A 457 19.65 26.74 51.80
C ILE A 457 20.86 27.55 51.34
N ILE A 458 21.74 26.92 50.57
CA ILE A 458 22.90 27.55 49.92
C ILE A 458 22.54 27.75 48.45
N ALA A 459 22.26 29.01 48.09
CA ALA A 459 21.98 29.44 46.72
C ALA A 459 22.38 30.93 46.55
N PRO A 460 23.00 31.33 45.42
CA PRO A 460 23.50 30.47 44.35
C PRO A 460 24.70 29.63 44.81
N VAL A 461 24.84 28.46 44.21
CA VAL A 461 25.84 27.48 44.61
C VAL A 461 27.20 27.81 43.98
N SER A 462 28.21 28.11 44.81
CA SER A 462 29.56 28.44 44.35
C SER A 462 30.32 27.20 43.87
N PRO A 463 31.18 27.27 42.83
CA PRO A 463 32.03 26.14 42.41
C PRO A 463 32.93 25.60 43.52
N ASP A 464 33.32 26.45 44.47
CA ASP A 464 34.20 26.10 45.60
C ASP A 464 33.43 25.50 46.78
N THR A 465 32.09 25.48 46.74
CA THR A 465 31.28 24.89 47.82
C THR A 465 31.60 23.39 47.93
N VAL A 466 32.07 22.98 49.10
CA VAL A 466 32.43 21.58 49.39
C VAL A 466 31.20 20.79 49.83
N LEU A 467 30.97 19.63 49.21
CA LEU A 467 29.88 18.72 49.52
C LEU A 467 30.11 18.00 50.85
N GLN A 468 29.06 17.90 51.66
CA GLN A 468 29.06 17.19 52.93
C GLN A 468 28.08 16.01 52.88
N ALA A 469 28.31 15.01 53.72
CA ALA A 469 27.35 13.93 53.91
C ALA A 469 26.02 14.49 54.45
N ASN A 470 24.91 13.98 53.93
CA ASN A 470 23.54 14.44 54.16
C ASN A 470 23.19 15.81 53.56
N ASP A 471 24.01 16.35 52.66
CA ASP A 471 23.57 17.48 51.82
C ASP A 471 22.45 17.01 50.88
N ARG A 472 21.43 17.86 50.71
CA ARG A 472 20.35 17.65 49.74
C ARG A 472 20.59 18.59 48.55
N LEU A 473 20.93 18.00 47.43
CA LEU A 473 21.26 18.69 46.17
C LEU A 473 20.01 18.82 45.33
N VAL A 474 19.69 20.03 44.91
CA VAL A 474 18.53 20.32 44.07
C VAL A 474 19.02 20.65 42.66
N PHE A 475 18.69 19.79 41.70
CA PHE A 475 19.02 19.97 40.29
C PHE A 475 17.79 20.42 39.50
N THR A 476 17.92 21.35 38.56
CA THR A 476 16.91 21.67 37.53
C THR A 476 17.37 21.12 36.17
N GLY A 477 16.49 20.46 35.43
CA GLY A 477 16.82 19.92 34.10
C GLY A 477 15.77 18.98 33.50
N VAL A 478 16.03 18.43 32.32
CA VAL A 478 15.06 17.59 31.58
C VAL A 478 15.00 16.16 32.18
N VAL A 479 13.80 15.56 32.31
CA VAL A 479 13.60 14.22 32.94
C VAL A 479 14.59 13.13 32.49
N GLU A 480 14.92 13.07 31.20
CA GLU A 480 15.84 12.08 30.63
C GLU A 480 17.23 12.09 31.30
N THR A 481 17.68 13.26 31.77
CA THR A 481 19.01 13.46 32.39
C THR A 481 19.07 13.04 33.86
N ILE A 482 17.91 12.89 34.52
CA ILE A 482 17.80 12.45 35.92
C ILE A 482 18.36 11.03 36.11
N VAL A 483 18.25 10.20 35.07
CA VAL A 483 18.80 8.84 35.06
C VAL A 483 20.32 8.84 35.21
N ASP A 484 21.00 9.87 34.71
CA ASP A 484 22.46 9.98 34.82
C ASP A 484 22.91 10.32 36.24
N LEU A 485 22.11 11.07 37.02
CA LEU A 485 22.38 11.31 38.45
C LEU A 485 22.35 10.01 39.26
N LYS A 486 21.44 9.08 38.93
CA LYS A 486 21.36 7.77 39.60
C LYS A 486 22.55 6.85 39.33
N LYS A 487 23.36 7.12 38.30
CA LYS A 487 24.57 6.34 38.01
C LYS A 487 25.72 6.69 38.95
N ILE A 488 25.62 7.78 39.71
CA ILE A 488 26.65 8.24 40.65
C ILE A 488 26.50 7.46 41.98
N PRO A 489 27.48 6.63 42.38
CA PRO A 489 27.37 5.84 43.61
C PRO A 489 27.25 6.71 44.87
N GLY A 490 26.20 6.44 45.67
CA GLY A 490 25.89 7.15 46.92
C GLY A 490 25.13 8.48 46.74
N LEU A 491 24.75 8.83 45.52
CA LEU A 491 23.82 9.93 45.25
C LEU A 491 22.41 9.34 45.06
N GLU A 492 21.54 9.49 46.06
CA GLU A 492 20.23 8.83 46.10
C GLU A 492 19.09 9.84 46.05
N PRO A 493 17.92 9.53 45.46
CA PRO A 493 16.78 10.45 45.50
C PRO A 493 16.34 10.74 46.94
N ALA A 494 16.18 12.02 47.30
CA ALA A 494 15.87 12.45 48.67
C ALA A 494 14.46 12.03 49.18
N THR A 495 13.68 11.31 48.36
CA THR A 495 12.33 10.82 48.64
C THR A 495 12.29 9.33 49.02
N GLU A 496 13.43 8.68 49.25
CA GLU A 496 13.51 7.27 49.63
C GLU A 496 13.99 7.09 51.08
N SER A 497 13.10 6.57 51.93
CA SER A 497 13.48 5.73 53.06
C SER A 497 12.67 4.44 53.00
N THR A 498 13.39 3.33 53.23
CA THR A 498 13.01 1.93 53.48
C THR A 498 12.65 0.97 52.33
N ASP A 499 13.52 -0.04 52.18
CA ASP A 499 13.29 -1.45 51.82
C ASP A 499 12.38 -1.77 50.62
N LYS A 500 12.87 -1.53 49.39
CA LYS A 500 12.36 -2.23 48.20
C LYS A 500 13.50 -2.68 47.30
N SER A 501 13.34 -3.86 46.68
CA SER A 501 14.38 -4.45 45.84
C SER A 501 14.63 -3.60 44.58
N ALA A 502 15.86 -3.63 44.07
CA ALA A 502 16.25 -2.94 42.85
C ALA A 502 15.40 -3.35 41.61
N GLU A 503 14.76 -4.52 41.63
CA GLU A 503 13.81 -4.97 40.60
C GLU A 503 12.46 -4.25 40.68
N GLU A 504 11.96 -3.97 41.88
CA GLU A 504 10.68 -3.26 42.10
C GLU A 504 10.83 -1.76 41.75
N GLN A 505 12.01 -1.19 41.99
CA GLN A 505 12.36 0.18 41.60
C GLN A 505 12.49 0.35 40.07
N ARG A 506 12.94 -0.68 39.33
CA ARG A 506 12.97 -0.65 37.86
C ARG A 506 11.58 -0.67 37.23
N ARG A 507 10.53 -1.11 37.92
CA ARG A 507 9.17 -1.23 37.35
C ARG A 507 8.30 0.02 37.50
N ARG A 508 8.81 1.09 38.13
CA ARG A 508 8.06 2.34 38.32
C ARG A 508 8.17 3.24 37.09
N ARG A 509 7.03 3.78 36.65
CA ARG A 509 6.89 4.66 35.48
C ARG A 509 6.78 6.13 35.89
N LEU A 510 7.03 7.04 34.97
CA LEU A 510 6.74 8.46 35.17
C LEU A 510 5.45 8.80 34.42
N CYS A 511 4.53 9.43 35.12
CA CYS A 511 3.22 9.83 34.64
C CYS A 511 3.01 11.32 34.92
N GLU A 512 2.52 12.07 33.94
CA GLU A 512 2.05 13.44 34.11
C GLU A 512 0.53 13.43 34.31
N VAL A 513 0.05 14.14 35.32
CA VAL A 513 -1.38 14.30 35.58
C VAL A 513 -1.76 15.76 35.78
N VAL A 514 -2.96 16.12 35.35
CA VAL A 514 -3.53 17.46 35.58
C VAL A 514 -4.69 17.35 36.55
N VAL A 515 -4.61 18.05 37.68
CA VAL A 515 -5.62 18.00 38.75
C VAL A 515 -6.94 18.60 38.26
N SER A 516 -8.03 17.84 38.35
CA SER A 516 -9.35 18.32 37.94
C SER A 516 -9.98 19.25 38.99
N ARG A 517 -11.02 20.00 38.62
CA ARG A 517 -11.80 20.78 39.61
C ARG A 517 -12.58 19.90 40.58
N SER A 518 -12.92 18.68 40.17
CA SER A 518 -13.65 17.69 40.97
C SER A 518 -12.75 16.88 41.90
N SER A 519 -11.43 17.07 41.83
CA SER A 519 -10.49 16.30 42.63
C SER A 519 -10.62 16.63 44.13
N PRO A 520 -10.70 15.62 45.01
CA PRO A 520 -10.74 15.82 46.46
C PRO A 520 -9.43 16.40 47.02
N LEU A 521 -8.38 16.46 46.18
CA LEU A 521 -7.07 17.00 46.48
C LEU A 521 -7.02 18.53 46.47
N VAL A 522 -7.99 19.18 45.82
CA VAL A 522 -8.01 20.64 45.68
C VAL A 522 -8.16 21.30 47.06
N GLY A 523 -7.24 22.20 47.38
CA GLY A 523 -7.21 22.94 48.65
C GLY A 523 -6.42 22.27 49.77
N GLN A 524 -5.98 21.02 49.59
CA GLN A 524 -5.14 20.31 50.55
C GLN A 524 -3.66 20.43 50.18
N THR A 525 -2.77 20.41 51.17
CA THR A 525 -1.34 20.23 50.92
C THR A 525 -1.05 18.80 50.49
N VAL A 526 0.02 18.57 49.73
CA VAL A 526 0.45 17.22 49.31
C VAL A 526 0.63 16.28 50.52
N ARG A 527 1.11 16.79 51.66
CA ARG A 527 1.26 16.03 52.90
C ARG A 527 -0.10 15.67 53.53
N GLU A 528 -1.03 16.61 53.60
CA GLU A 528 -2.39 16.39 54.14
C GLU A 528 -3.19 15.40 53.28
N ALA A 529 -3.06 15.50 51.96
CA ALA A 529 -3.72 14.62 51.01
C ALA A 529 -3.25 13.16 51.05
N GLN A 530 -2.16 12.88 51.79
CA GLN A 530 -1.51 11.57 51.85
C GLN A 530 -1.37 10.92 50.46
N PHE A 531 -0.98 11.72 49.47
CA PHE A 531 -1.05 11.36 48.05
C PHE A 531 -0.41 10.00 47.73
N ARG A 532 0.68 9.68 48.43
CA ARG A 532 1.44 8.44 48.28
C ARG A 532 0.71 7.19 48.71
N SER A 533 -0.05 7.21 49.81
CA SER A 533 -0.83 6.05 50.25
C SER A 533 -2.12 5.93 49.45
N HIS A 534 -2.73 7.05 49.06
CA HIS A 534 -4.00 7.06 48.35
C HIS A 534 -3.87 6.57 46.89
N TYR A 535 -2.87 7.07 46.16
CA TYR A 535 -2.71 6.78 44.73
C TYR A 535 -1.55 5.82 44.42
N ASN A 536 -0.81 5.35 45.43
CA ASN A 536 0.42 4.56 45.26
C ASN A 536 1.40 5.21 44.27
N ALA A 537 1.49 6.54 44.35
CA ALA A 537 2.22 7.40 43.43
C ALA A 537 3.00 8.46 44.21
N ALA A 538 4.21 8.80 43.76
CA ALA A 538 5.05 9.82 44.39
C ALA A 538 5.14 11.05 43.47
N ILE A 539 4.77 12.23 43.97
CA ILE A 539 4.90 13.48 43.22
C ILE A 539 6.38 13.87 43.17
N VAL A 540 6.89 14.02 41.95
CA VAL A 540 8.26 14.41 41.61
C VAL A 540 8.34 15.93 41.39
N ALA A 541 7.34 16.53 40.75
CA ALA A 541 7.30 17.97 40.49
C ALA A 541 5.85 18.48 40.37
N ILE A 542 5.65 19.78 40.63
CA ILE A 542 4.36 20.48 40.50
C ILE A 542 4.56 21.76 39.69
N HIS A 543 3.71 21.95 38.68
CA HIS A 543 3.65 23.16 37.86
C HIS A 543 2.28 23.83 37.98
N ARG A 544 2.28 25.15 38.00
CA ARG A 544 1.06 25.98 37.98
C ARG A 544 1.21 27.06 36.92
N ASN A 545 0.24 27.15 36.01
CA ASN A 545 0.24 28.12 34.90
C ASN A 545 1.53 28.08 34.06
N GLY A 546 2.12 26.89 33.87
CA GLY A 546 3.36 26.71 33.13
C GLY A 546 4.64 27.13 33.88
N ALA A 547 4.51 27.71 35.08
CA ALA A 547 5.64 28.04 35.94
C ALA A 547 5.80 27.00 37.07
N ARG A 548 7.04 26.79 37.47
CA ARG A 548 7.40 25.92 38.60
C ARG A 548 7.10 26.62 39.92
N LEU A 549 6.60 25.86 40.91
CA LEU A 549 6.48 26.33 42.29
C LEU A 549 7.80 26.10 43.04
N ALA A 550 8.35 27.13 43.68
CA ALA A 550 9.61 27.06 44.42
C ALA A 550 9.47 26.48 45.85
N THR A 551 8.25 26.14 46.26
CA THR A 551 7.95 25.64 47.61
C THR A 551 8.24 24.14 47.72
N LYS A 552 8.62 23.66 48.91
CA LYS A 552 8.76 22.23 49.21
C LYS A 552 7.49 21.48 48.82
N ILE A 553 7.61 20.45 47.98
CA ILE A 553 6.49 19.72 47.36
C ILE A 553 5.44 19.30 48.40
N GLY A 554 5.86 18.82 49.58
CA GLY A 554 4.96 18.37 50.65
C GLY A 554 4.05 19.47 51.22
N ASP A 555 4.46 20.73 51.16
CA ASP A 555 3.76 21.87 51.74
C ASP A 555 2.97 22.67 50.68
N VAL A 556 3.03 22.25 49.41
CA VAL A 556 2.26 22.86 48.31
C VAL A 556 0.79 22.51 48.44
N LYS A 557 -0.09 23.52 48.49
CA LYS A 557 -1.54 23.35 48.36
C LYS A 557 -1.91 23.16 46.89
N LEU A 558 -2.55 22.04 46.58
CA LEU A 558 -2.94 21.68 45.22
C LEU A 558 -4.15 22.51 44.78
N GLU A 559 -4.07 23.05 43.58
CA GLU A 559 -5.15 23.78 42.91
C GLU A 559 -5.60 23.04 41.64
N SER A 560 -6.82 23.33 41.21
CA SER A 560 -7.29 22.80 39.93
C SER A 560 -6.46 23.37 38.78
N GLY A 561 -6.05 22.49 37.86
CA GLY A 561 -5.17 22.84 36.75
C GLY A 561 -3.68 22.69 37.07
N ASP A 562 -3.30 22.40 38.31
CA ASP A 562 -1.93 22.03 38.64
C ASP A 562 -1.53 20.78 37.85
N THR A 563 -0.32 20.81 37.30
CA THR A 563 0.25 19.66 36.59
C THR A 563 1.29 18.98 37.48
N LEU A 564 1.03 17.73 37.84
CA LEU A 564 1.87 16.91 38.69
C LEU A 564 2.65 15.92 37.84
N LEU A 565 3.97 15.93 37.95
CA LEU A 565 4.79 14.82 37.48
C LEU A 565 4.91 13.81 38.62
N MET A 566 4.60 12.56 38.36
CA MET A 566 4.53 11.52 39.38
C MET A 566 5.25 10.26 38.95
N GLN A 567 5.87 9.59 39.90
CA GLN A 567 6.37 8.25 39.73
C GLN A 567 5.32 7.25 40.22
N THR A 568 4.86 6.36 39.34
CA THR A 568 3.70 5.50 39.55
C THR A 568 4.01 4.03 39.27
N GLY A 569 3.11 3.13 39.67
CA GLY A 569 3.13 1.74 39.21
C GLY A 569 2.79 1.61 37.71
N PRO A 570 3.07 0.45 37.08
CA PRO A 570 2.92 0.25 35.63
C PRO A 570 1.47 0.36 35.12
N ASN A 571 0.47 0.13 35.97
CA ASN A 571 -0.95 0.15 35.58
C ASN A 571 -1.66 1.45 35.97
N PHE A 572 -0.94 2.45 36.49
CA PHE A 572 -1.55 3.67 37.02
C PHE A 572 -2.34 4.44 35.96
N VAL A 573 -1.77 4.62 34.77
CA VAL A 573 -2.43 5.31 33.66
C VAL A 573 -3.72 4.61 33.28
N GLN A 574 -3.71 3.29 33.07
CA GLN A 574 -4.92 2.53 32.74
C GLN A 574 -5.98 2.62 33.83
N ALA A 575 -5.59 2.58 35.11
CA ALA A 575 -6.51 2.65 36.24
C ALA A 575 -7.12 4.05 36.45
N HIS A 576 -6.39 5.12 36.12
CA HIS A 576 -6.80 6.49 36.45
C HIS A 576 -7.07 7.37 35.23
N ARG A 577 -6.96 6.85 33.99
CA ARG A 577 -7.22 7.60 32.74
C ARG A 577 -8.60 8.24 32.70
N ASN A 578 -9.59 7.54 33.24
CA ASN A 578 -10.99 7.94 33.25
C ASN A 578 -11.46 8.37 34.65
N ASN A 579 -10.54 8.57 35.60
CA ASN A 579 -10.90 9.02 36.93
C ASN A 579 -11.21 10.53 36.91
N ALA A 580 -12.34 10.91 37.49
CA ALA A 580 -12.79 12.30 37.61
C ALA A 580 -11.83 13.18 38.42
N ASP A 581 -10.87 12.62 39.15
CA ASP A 581 -9.84 13.35 39.90
C ASP A 581 -8.83 14.07 38.99
N PHE A 582 -8.71 13.66 37.72
CA PHE A 582 -7.70 14.20 36.81
C PHE A 582 -8.33 14.57 35.46
N TYR A 583 -7.96 15.74 34.92
CA TYR A 583 -8.32 16.13 33.56
C TYR A 583 -7.50 15.38 32.50
N LEU A 584 -6.28 15.02 32.84
CA LEU A 584 -5.34 14.33 31.95
C LEU A 584 -4.47 13.41 32.79
N VAL A 585 -4.23 12.20 32.27
CA VAL A 585 -3.25 11.23 32.79
C VAL A 585 -2.48 10.70 31.59
N SER A 586 -1.18 11.02 31.50
CA SER A 586 -0.31 10.62 30.39
C SER A 586 0.97 9.98 30.91
N ASP A 587 1.40 8.89 30.29
CA ASP A 587 2.75 8.37 30.49
C ASP A 587 3.77 9.35 29.90
N VAL A 588 4.94 9.47 30.54
CA VAL A 588 6.09 10.17 29.96
C VAL A 588 6.79 9.21 29.00
N GLU A 589 6.91 9.60 27.73
CA GLU A 589 7.57 8.84 26.68
C GLU A 589 9.01 8.46 27.10
N GLY A 590 9.39 7.18 26.91
CA GLY A 590 10.72 6.67 27.26
C GLY A 590 10.90 6.16 28.71
N SER A 591 9.86 6.17 29.54
CA SER A 591 9.93 5.69 30.94
C SER A 591 9.82 4.16 31.13
N GLN A 592 9.63 3.39 30.05
CA GLN A 592 9.68 1.93 30.09
C GLN A 592 11.14 1.46 30.06
N PRO A 593 11.62 0.69 31.06
CA PRO A 593 12.88 -0.02 30.90
C PRO A 593 12.67 -1.14 29.88
N MET A 594 13.13 -0.90 28.66
CA MET A 594 13.17 -1.93 27.62
C MET A 594 14.00 -3.12 28.14
N SER A 595 13.47 -4.33 28.06
CA SER A 595 14.15 -5.51 28.57
C SER A 595 15.34 -5.86 27.66
N HIS A 596 16.52 -5.38 28.01
CA HIS A 596 17.78 -5.69 27.32
C HIS A 596 18.19 -7.17 27.45
N GLU A 597 17.39 -8.01 28.11
CA GLU A 597 17.76 -9.38 28.45
C GLU A 597 17.53 -10.40 27.31
N ARG A 598 16.82 -10.03 26.22
CA ARG A 598 16.42 -11.00 25.17
C ARG A 598 16.77 -10.62 23.73
N TRP A 599 17.55 -9.56 23.52
CA TRP A 599 17.93 -9.10 22.17
C TRP A 599 18.62 -10.20 21.34
N GLY A 600 19.43 -11.06 21.98
CA GLY A 600 20.13 -12.16 21.29
C GLY A 600 19.18 -13.23 20.75
N VAL A 601 18.10 -13.53 21.47
CA VAL A 601 17.08 -14.49 21.03
C VAL A 601 16.27 -13.91 19.87
N ALA A 602 15.86 -12.65 19.97
CA ALA A 602 15.17 -11.97 18.87
C ALA A 602 16.04 -11.89 17.61
N LEU A 603 17.34 -11.58 17.76
CA LEU A 603 18.28 -11.57 16.64
C LEU A 603 18.43 -12.96 16.01
N LEU A 604 18.56 -14.01 16.82
CA LEU A 604 18.65 -15.39 16.32
C LEU A 604 17.41 -15.76 15.51
N ILE A 605 16.21 -15.51 16.03
CA ILE A 605 14.94 -15.78 15.34
C ILE A 605 14.90 -15.02 14.01
N PHE A 606 15.31 -13.75 14.02
CA PHE A 606 15.34 -12.93 12.81
C PHE A 606 16.34 -13.45 11.77
N VAL A 607 17.56 -13.82 12.17
CA VAL A 607 18.58 -14.37 11.26
C VAL A 607 18.11 -15.71 10.67
N VAL A 608 17.49 -16.57 11.47
CA VAL A 608 16.90 -17.82 10.97
C VAL A 608 15.77 -17.53 9.99
N LEU A 609 14.91 -16.56 10.27
CA LEU A 609 13.88 -16.12 9.32
C LEU A 609 14.50 -15.67 8.01
N LEU A 610 15.53 -14.82 8.03
CA LEU A 610 16.21 -14.36 6.82
C LEU A 610 16.78 -15.53 5.99
N ALA A 611 17.34 -16.54 6.65
CA ALA A 611 17.80 -17.75 5.97
C ALA A 611 16.64 -18.51 5.31
N VAL A 612 15.52 -18.69 6.02
CA VAL A 612 14.30 -19.32 5.47
C VAL A 612 13.77 -18.53 4.28
N MET A 613 13.76 -17.20 4.34
CA MET A 613 13.29 -16.35 3.23
C MET A 613 14.25 -16.34 2.03
N SER A 614 15.54 -16.60 2.26
CA SER A 614 16.56 -16.62 1.19
C SER A 614 16.60 -17.95 0.44
N PHE A 615 16.33 -19.07 1.14
CA PHE A 615 16.46 -20.42 0.57
C PHE A 615 15.13 -21.18 0.43
N GLY A 616 14.06 -20.72 1.08
CA GLY A 616 12.73 -21.34 1.02
C GLY A 616 11.90 -20.85 -0.17
N SER A 617 10.90 -21.65 -0.56
CA SER A 617 9.82 -21.20 -1.45
C SER A 617 8.96 -20.14 -0.77
N GLY A 618 8.15 -19.38 -1.51
CA GLY A 618 7.36 -18.31 -0.93
C GLY A 618 6.34 -18.76 0.12
N GLU A 619 5.72 -19.92 -0.06
CA GLU A 619 4.86 -20.53 0.96
C GLU A 619 5.64 -20.82 2.26
N MET A 620 6.85 -21.38 2.13
CA MET A 620 7.73 -21.66 3.27
C MET A 620 8.21 -20.37 3.94
N ALA A 621 8.48 -19.33 3.16
CA ALA A 621 8.86 -18.01 3.66
C ALA A 621 7.70 -17.36 4.44
N MET A 622 6.47 -17.44 3.94
CA MET A 622 5.28 -16.93 4.63
C MET A 622 5.06 -17.68 5.95
N LEU A 623 5.05 -19.01 5.93
CA LEU A 623 4.90 -19.84 7.14
C LEU A 623 6.04 -19.59 8.12
N GLY A 624 7.28 -19.49 7.63
CA GLY A 624 8.46 -19.15 8.43
C GLY A 624 8.31 -17.81 9.14
N ALA A 625 7.74 -16.79 8.48
CA ALA A 625 7.49 -15.49 9.10
C ALA A 625 6.46 -15.58 10.25
N PHE A 626 5.37 -16.35 10.08
CA PHE A 626 4.40 -16.57 11.16
C PHE A 626 5.00 -17.37 12.32
N ILE A 627 5.79 -18.39 12.04
CA ILE A 627 6.52 -19.16 13.06
C ILE A 627 7.47 -18.24 13.82
N ALA A 628 8.21 -17.38 13.12
CA ALA A 628 9.11 -16.41 13.74
C ALA A 628 8.34 -15.43 14.65
N GLY A 629 7.20 -14.88 14.18
CA GLY A 629 6.32 -14.03 15.00
C GLY A 629 5.78 -14.75 16.24
N GLY A 630 5.35 -16.01 16.09
CA GLY A 630 4.92 -16.85 17.21
C GLY A 630 6.05 -17.12 18.21
N LEU A 631 7.25 -17.44 17.72
CA LEU A 631 8.44 -17.64 18.56
C LEU A 631 8.84 -16.36 19.30
N MET A 632 8.71 -15.18 18.70
CA MET A 632 8.95 -13.90 19.39
C MET A 632 8.02 -13.71 20.60
N ILE A 633 6.76 -14.15 20.49
CA ILE A 633 5.80 -14.10 21.61
C ILE A 633 6.11 -15.21 22.63
N MET A 634 6.36 -16.45 22.18
CA MET A 634 6.63 -17.60 23.06
C MET A 634 7.91 -17.41 23.89
N THR A 635 8.96 -16.88 23.27
CA THR A 635 10.23 -16.55 23.93
C THR A 635 10.15 -15.26 24.77
N ARG A 636 8.97 -14.62 24.79
CA ARG A 636 8.70 -13.36 25.51
C ARG A 636 9.64 -12.23 25.07
N CYS A 637 10.02 -12.18 23.80
CA CYS A 637 10.67 -11.01 23.20
C CYS A 637 9.67 -9.83 23.10
N MET A 638 8.37 -10.14 22.96
CA MET A 638 7.26 -9.19 23.09
C MET A 638 6.10 -9.84 23.86
N SER A 639 5.15 -9.04 24.35
CA SER A 639 3.86 -9.58 24.79
C SER A 639 2.90 -9.79 23.62
N ALA A 640 1.89 -10.65 23.79
CA ALA A 640 0.84 -10.82 22.80
C ALA A 640 0.01 -9.54 22.57
N SER A 641 -0.05 -8.64 23.57
CA SER A 641 -0.69 -7.33 23.42
C SER A 641 0.12 -6.44 22.48
N ASP A 642 1.43 -6.39 22.68
CA ASP A 642 2.34 -5.58 21.84
C ASP A 642 2.32 -6.10 20.40
N GLY A 643 2.33 -7.42 20.21
CA GLY A 643 2.19 -8.05 18.90
C GLY A 643 0.87 -7.71 18.18
N ARG A 644 -0.25 -7.58 18.90
CA ARG A 644 -1.53 -7.14 18.30
C ARG A 644 -1.54 -5.66 17.95
N GLN A 645 -0.91 -4.82 18.77
CA GLN A 645 -0.81 -3.38 18.55
C GLN A 645 0.21 -3.04 17.45
N ALA A 646 1.18 -3.92 17.21
CA ALA A 646 2.19 -3.77 16.18
C ALA A 646 1.67 -3.88 14.75
N ILE A 647 0.51 -4.53 14.55
CA ILE A 647 -0.08 -4.72 13.23
C ILE A 647 -0.74 -3.43 12.76
N ASP A 648 -0.24 -2.87 11.68
CA ASP A 648 -0.88 -1.73 11.01
C ASP A 648 -2.06 -2.20 10.14
N TRP A 649 -3.25 -2.22 10.75
CA TRP A 649 -4.47 -2.62 10.08
C TRP A 649 -4.85 -1.72 8.91
N GLN A 650 -4.50 -0.43 8.95
CA GLN A 650 -4.78 0.47 7.84
C GLN A 650 -3.96 0.07 6.61
N VAL A 651 -2.67 -0.20 6.79
CA VAL A 651 -1.81 -0.67 5.70
C VAL A 651 -2.27 -2.03 5.16
N LEU A 652 -2.60 -2.98 6.03
CA LEU A 652 -3.05 -4.31 5.59
C LEU A 652 -4.37 -4.25 4.81
N ILE A 653 -5.36 -3.51 5.31
CA ILE A 653 -6.66 -3.36 4.63
C ILE A 653 -6.47 -2.64 3.29
N ALA A 654 -5.66 -1.58 3.24
CA ALA A 654 -5.36 -0.88 2.00
C ALA A 654 -4.66 -1.78 0.97
N ILE A 655 -3.68 -2.59 1.38
CA ILE A 655 -3.04 -3.58 0.50
C ILE A 655 -4.10 -4.55 -0.01
N GLY A 656 -4.83 -5.25 0.87
CA GLY A 656 -5.82 -6.24 0.47
C GLY A 656 -6.88 -5.69 -0.50
N ALA A 657 -7.42 -4.51 -0.22
CA ALA A 657 -8.42 -3.86 -1.07
C ALA A 657 -7.83 -3.35 -2.40
N SER A 658 -6.56 -2.92 -2.43
CA SER A 658 -5.93 -2.48 -3.67
C SER A 658 -5.85 -3.60 -4.71
N PHE A 659 -5.63 -4.86 -4.32
CA PHE A 659 -5.66 -6.01 -5.24
C PHE A 659 -7.02 -6.17 -5.92
N GLY A 660 -8.11 -5.92 -5.19
CA GLY A 660 -9.47 -5.93 -5.74
C GLY A 660 -9.68 -4.81 -6.77
N LEU A 661 -9.14 -3.61 -6.51
CA LEU A 661 -9.17 -2.52 -7.48
C LEU A 661 -8.34 -2.83 -8.73
N GLY A 662 -7.17 -3.45 -8.57
CA GLY A 662 -6.35 -3.95 -9.69
C GLY A 662 -7.10 -5.00 -10.52
N ALA A 663 -7.82 -5.92 -9.87
CA ALA A 663 -8.69 -6.89 -10.55
C ALA A 663 -9.84 -6.21 -11.31
N ALA A 664 -10.41 -5.12 -10.78
CA ALA A 664 -11.42 -4.33 -11.47
C ALA A 664 -10.86 -3.65 -12.72
N LEU A 665 -9.65 -3.06 -12.65
CA LEU A 665 -8.98 -2.46 -13.81
C LEU A 665 -8.72 -3.48 -14.91
N GLU A 666 -8.38 -4.72 -14.55
CA GLU A 666 -8.19 -5.81 -15.50
C GLU A 666 -9.51 -6.30 -16.10
N LYS A 667 -10.48 -6.70 -15.27
CA LYS A 667 -11.75 -7.27 -15.74
C LYS A 667 -12.61 -6.28 -16.52
N SER A 668 -12.51 -4.99 -16.21
CA SER A 668 -13.19 -3.94 -16.94
C SER A 668 -12.55 -3.58 -18.28
N GLY A 669 -11.34 -4.08 -18.58
CA GLY A 669 -10.59 -3.70 -19.78
C GLY A 669 -9.90 -2.33 -19.69
N ALA A 670 -10.07 -1.58 -18.60
CA ALA A 670 -9.43 -0.28 -18.39
C ALA A 670 -7.90 -0.36 -18.42
N ALA A 671 -7.33 -1.43 -17.85
CA ALA A 671 -5.90 -1.70 -17.89
C ALA A 671 -5.37 -1.81 -19.33
N MET A 672 -6.08 -2.55 -20.20
CA MET A 672 -5.71 -2.72 -21.60
C MET A 672 -5.79 -1.38 -22.34
N TYR A 673 -6.92 -0.67 -22.22
CA TYR A 673 -7.15 0.60 -22.90
C TYR A 673 -6.07 1.64 -22.61
N LEU A 674 -5.76 1.88 -21.33
CA LEU A 674 -4.74 2.84 -20.92
C LEU A 674 -3.33 2.40 -21.35
N SER A 675 -3.05 1.09 -21.34
CA SER A 675 -1.77 0.55 -21.83
C SER A 675 -1.61 0.74 -23.33
N THR A 676 -2.66 0.52 -24.13
CA THR A 676 -2.63 0.75 -25.58
C THR A 676 -2.40 2.23 -25.92
N LEU A 677 -2.98 3.16 -25.16
CA LEU A 677 -2.71 4.58 -25.31
C LEU A 677 -1.25 4.93 -25.03
N LEU A 678 -0.71 4.42 -23.92
CA LEU A 678 0.69 4.65 -23.55
C LEU A 678 1.64 4.06 -24.59
N VAL A 679 1.46 2.78 -24.92
CA VAL A 679 2.29 2.05 -25.89
C VAL A 679 2.17 2.66 -27.29
N GLY A 680 0.99 3.12 -27.71
CA GLY A 680 0.83 3.80 -29.00
C GLY A 680 1.72 5.04 -29.15
N VAL A 681 2.01 5.74 -28.04
CA VAL A 681 2.93 6.90 -28.03
C VAL A 681 4.39 6.46 -27.94
N THR A 682 4.71 5.39 -27.21
CA THR A 682 6.10 4.99 -26.93
C THR A 682 6.67 3.97 -27.92
N GLN A 683 5.83 3.17 -28.58
CA GLN A 683 6.23 2.11 -29.51
C GLN A 683 7.21 2.59 -30.61
N PRO A 684 7.04 3.77 -31.24
CA PRO A 684 7.98 4.26 -32.25
C PRO A 684 9.41 4.47 -31.73
N TYR A 685 9.57 4.64 -30.42
CA TYR A 685 10.84 4.91 -29.75
C TYR A 685 11.44 3.65 -29.07
N GLY A 686 10.78 2.49 -29.22
CA GLY A 686 11.25 1.20 -28.70
C GLY A 686 10.91 0.91 -27.23
N PRO A 687 11.29 -0.28 -26.72
CA PRO A 687 10.87 -0.76 -25.40
C PRO A 687 11.45 0.04 -24.23
N TYR A 688 12.62 0.67 -24.41
CA TYR A 688 13.19 1.62 -23.44
C TYR A 688 12.27 2.80 -23.17
N ALA A 689 11.60 3.33 -24.20
CA ALA A 689 10.67 4.45 -24.03
C ALA A 689 9.40 4.03 -23.29
N THR A 690 8.89 2.82 -23.57
CA THR A 690 7.75 2.25 -22.84
C THR A 690 8.10 2.04 -21.35
N LEU A 691 9.29 1.51 -21.06
CA LEU A 691 9.78 1.32 -19.70
C LEU A 691 9.90 2.67 -18.96
N ALA A 692 10.51 3.66 -19.62
CA ALA A 692 10.66 5.00 -19.07
C ALA A 692 9.31 5.66 -18.77
N ALA A 693 8.32 5.51 -19.66
CA ALA A 693 6.98 6.04 -19.46
C ALA A 693 6.25 5.36 -18.31
N ILE A 694 6.29 4.02 -18.21
CA ILE A 694 5.67 3.27 -17.10
C ILE A 694 6.29 3.68 -15.77
N TYR A 695 7.63 3.75 -15.71
CA TYR A 695 8.31 4.20 -14.50
C TYR A 695 7.86 5.61 -14.13
N PHE A 696 7.86 6.54 -15.08
CA PHE A 696 7.51 7.93 -14.82
C PHE A 696 6.07 8.08 -14.33
N VAL A 697 5.11 7.41 -14.97
CA VAL A 697 3.70 7.41 -14.55
C VAL A 697 3.58 6.81 -13.14
N THR A 698 4.25 5.70 -12.87
CA THR A 698 4.23 5.06 -11.55
C THR A 698 4.84 5.96 -10.47
N MET A 699 5.95 6.65 -10.78
CA MET A 699 6.59 7.62 -9.89
C MET A 699 5.65 8.80 -9.59
N VAL A 700 4.98 9.35 -10.61
CA VAL A 700 4.00 10.43 -10.41
C VAL A 700 2.82 9.96 -9.55
N LEU A 701 2.29 8.77 -9.81
CA LEU A 701 1.25 8.18 -8.96
C LEU A 701 1.74 8.04 -7.52
N ASN A 702 2.96 7.56 -7.33
CA ASN A 702 3.55 7.36 -6.01
C ASN A 702 3.71 8.66 -5.21
N GLU A 703 3.97 9.79 -5.85
CA GLU A 703 4.05 11.09 -5.18
C GLU A 703 2.69 11.63 -4.71
N LEU A 704 1.59 11.13 -5.31
CA LEU A 704 0.22 11.59 -5.06
C LEU A 704 -0.54 10.70 -4.09
N ILE A 705 -0.21 9.41 -4.04
CA ILE A 705 -0.92 8.41 -3.25
C ILE A 705 0.04 7.56 -2.42
N THR A 706 -0.44 6.46 -1.84
CA THR A 706 0.41 5.55 -1.06
C THR A 706 1.22 4.63 -1.98
N ASN A 707 2.46 4.32 -1.57
CA ASN A 707 3.38 3.41 -2.28
C ASN A 707 2.72 2.10 -2.75
N ASN A 708 2.05 1.40 -1.83
CA ASN A 708 1.39 0.12 -2.14
C ASN A 708 0.25 0.32 -3.14
N GLY A 709 -0.50 1.41 -3.03
CA GLY A 709 -1.57 1.74 -3.97
C GLY A 709 -1.03 2.01 -5.37
N ALA A 710 0.07 2.78 -5.48
CA ALA A 710 0.71 3.08 -6.76
C ALA A 710 1.22 1.82 -7.46
N ALA A 711 1.87 0.91 -6.72
CA ALA A 711 2.34 -0.37 -7.24
C ALA A 711 1.19 -1.21 -7.83
N VAL A 712 0.10 -1.39 -7.08
CA VAL A 712 -1.02 -2.24 -7.51
C VAL A 712 -1.79 -1.63 -8.67
N LEU A 713 -1.94 -0.31 -8.69
CA LEU A 713 -2.54 0.37 -9.84
C LEU A 713 -1.65 0.20 -11.07
N ALA A 714 -0.34 0.42 -10.95
CA ALA A 714 0.60 0.36 -12.08
C ALA A 714 0.80 -1.05 -12.65
N PHE A 715 0.69 -2.11 -11.82
CA PHE A 715 1.07 -3.47 -12.19
C PHE A 715 0.30 -4.05 -13.39
N PRO A 716 -1.05 -4.02 -13.46
CA PRO A 716 -1.77 -4.53 -14.63
C PRO A 716 -1.37 -3.81 -15.92
N PHE A 717 -1.10 -2.50 -15.86
CA PHE A 717 -0.67 -1.74 -17.03
C PHE A 717 0.70 -2.19 -17.55
N CYS A 718 1.64 -2.49 -16.66
CA CYS A 718 2.99 -2.87 -17.05
C CYS A 718 3.03 -4.27 -17.72
N VAL A 719 2.23 -5.22 -17.22
CA VAL A 719 2.08 -6.55 -17.83
C VAL A 719 1.41 -6.45 -19.21
N LYS A 720 0.36 -5.64 -19.35
CA LYS A 720 -0.30 -5.45 -20.67
C LYS A 720 0.62 -4.72 -21.65
N ALA A 721 1.38 -3.72 -21.20
CA ALA A 721 2.34 -3.02 -22.05
C ALA A 721 3.44 -3.95 -22.56
N ALA A 722 3.98 -4.82 -21.69
CA ALA A 722 4.97 -5.83 -22.10
C ALA A 722 4.42 -6.79 -23.17
N ALA A 723 3.18 -7.24 -23.01
CA ALA A 723 2.51 -8.07 -24.01
C ALA A 723 2.33 -7.33 -25.36
N LEU A 724 1.94 -6.04 -25.32
CA LEU A 724 1.78 -5.22 -26.53
C LEU A 724 3.11 -4.94 -27.25
N THR A 725 4.22 -4.88 -26.52
CA THR A 725 5.56 -4.71 -27.10
C THR A 725 6.26 -6.03 -27.42
N ASN A 726 5.63 -7.17 -27.13
CA ASN A 726 6.19 -8.52 -27.24
C ASN A 726 7.53 -8.65 -26.48
N CYS A 727 7.58 -8.10 -25.27
CA CYS A 727 8.72 -8.14 -24.37
C CYS A 727 8.41 -8.95 -23.11
N ASP A 728 9.44 -9.42 -22.42
CA ASP A 728 9.33 -9.96 -21.08
C ASP A 728 8.78 -8.88 -20.12
N ALA A 729 7.86 -9.28 -19.25
CA ALA A 729 7.18 -8.35 -18.35
C ALA A 729 7.99 -8.05 -17.07
N ARG A 730 9.00 -8.87 -16.73
CA ARG A 730 9.86 -8.71 -15.55
C ARG A 730 10.58 -7.34 -15.50
N PRO A 731 11.20 -6.81 -16.57
CA PRO A 731 11.78 -5.45 -16.52
C PRO A 731 10.75 -4.37 -16.16
N PHE A 732 9.55 -4.43 -16.74
CA PHE A 732 8.49 -3.46 -16.46
C PHE A 732 7.95 -3.59 -15.03
N VAL A 733 7.85 -4.81 -14.52
CA VAL A 733 7.47 -5.07 -13.12
C VAL A 733 8.53 -4.54 -12.15
N MET A 734 9.81 -4.75 -12.41
CA MET A 734 10.90 -4.19 -11.59
C MET A 734 10.90 -2.65 -11.63
N ALA A 735 10.58 -2.06 -12.77
CA ALA A 735 10.40 -0.60 -12.88
C ALA A 735 9.24 -0.11 -12.01
N VAL A 736 8.10 -0.82 -11.99
CA VAL A 736 6.98 -0.49 -11.11
C VAL A 736 7.38 -0.63 -9.64
N ALA A 737 8.07 -1.69 -9.24
CA ALA A 737 8.50 -1.89 -7.85
C ALA A 737 9.38 -0.75 -7.32
N LEU A 738 10.37 -0.34 -8.13
CA LEU A 738 11.28 0.75 -7.77
C LEU A 738 10.59 2.12 -7.82
N ALA A 739 9.82 2.42 -8.87
CA ALA A 739 9.10 3.69 -9.01
C ALA A 739 8.04 3.88 -7.91
N ALA A 740 7.33 2.82 -7.54
CA ALA A 740 6.35 2.83 -6.46
C ALA A 740 7.00 2.87 -5.06
N SER A 741 8.34 2.81 -4.98
CA SER A 741 9.08 2.98 -3.72
C SER A 741 9.80 4.33 -3.65
N PHE A 742 10.24 4.89 -4.79
CA PHE A 742 10.98 6.15 -4.86
C PHE A 742 10.07 7.38 -4.99
N ALA A 743 9.36 7.72 -3.91
CA ALA A 743 8.64 8.99 -3.79
C ALA A 743 9.37 9.94 -2.85
N PHE A 744 10.23 10.82 -3.37
CA PHE A 744 11.03 11.75 -2.57
C PHE A 744 10.54 13.21 -2.60
N ALA A 745 9.66 13.57 -3.54
CA ALA A 745 9.27 14.95 -3.80
C ALA A 745 8.11 15.44 -2.92
N SER A 746 7.31 14.52 -2.37
CA SER A 746 6.13 14.80 -1.55
C SER A 746 6.31 14.26 -0.12
N PRO A 747 5.98 15.06 0.91
CA PRO A 747 5.93 14.57 2.28
C PRO A 747 4.78 13.58 2.52
N VAL A 748 3.73 13.60 1.68
CA VAL A 748 2.54 12.76 1.82
C VAL A 748 2.74 11.37 1.21
N GLY A 749 3.61 11.24 0.19
CA GLY A 749 3.82 9.98 -0.53
C GLY A 749 4.38 8.84 0.33
N TYR A 750 5.06 9.15 1.44
CA TYR A 750 5.62 8.15 2.35
C TYR A 750 5.37 8.49 3.82
N GLN A 751 4.91 7.51 4.61
CA GLN A 751 4.66 7.70 6.05
C GLN A 751 5.90 8.18 6.81
N THR A 752 7.09 7.72 6.42
CA THR A 752 8.36 8.13 7.03
C THR A 752 8.67 9.60 6.77
N HIS A 753 8.22 10.19 5.65
CA HIS A 753 8.34 11.63 5.40
C HIS A 753 7.51 12.43 6.39
N MET A 754 6.27 12.03 6.65
CA MET A 754 5.43 12.67 7.66
C MET A 754 6.04 12.60 9.07
N MET A 755 6.66 11.48 9.44
CA MET A 755 7.35 11.34 10.72
C MET A 755 8.49 12.33 10.90
N VAL A 756 9.25 12.62 9.83
CA VAL A 756 10.38 13.56 9.89
C VAL A 756 9.98 15.00 9.59
N PHE A 757 8.80 15.22 8.98
CA PHE A 757 8.31 16.53 8.56
C PHE A 757 8.23 17.52 9.72
N GLY A 758 7.57 17.12 10.80
CA GLY A 758 7.41 17.93 12.02
C GLY A 758 8.72 18.15 12.77
N PRO A 759 9.42 17.09 13.23
CA PRO A 759 10.66 17.22 13.99
C PRO A 759 11.80 17.93 13.24
N GLY A 760 11.83 17.85 11.91
CA GLY A 760 12.78 18.57 11.07
C GLY A 760 12.36 20.00 10.73
N GLY A 761 11.14 20.39 11.10
CA GLY A 761 10.55 21.68 10.77
C GLY A 761 10.53 21.94 9.28
N TYR A 762 10.23 20.94 8.45
CA TYR A 762 10.26 21.09 7.00
C TYR A 762 9.01 21.78 6.47
N ARG A 763 9.12 22.36 5.27
CA ARG A 763 8.00 22.80 4.43
C ARG A 763 7.87 21.85 3.26
N PHE A 764 6.69 21.79 2.64
CA PHE A 764 6.46 20.98 1.43
C PHE A 764 7.51 21.26 0.34
N ASN A 765 7.84 22.54 0.12
CA ASN A 765 8.83 22.94 -0.88
C ASN A 765 10.26 22.42 -0.60
N ASP A 766 10.58 22.06 0.65
CA ASP A 766 11.89 21.47 0.97
C ASP A 766 12.00 20.05 0.39
N PHE A 767 10.91 19.28 0.44
CA PHE A 767 10.82 17.95 -0.19
C PHE A 767 10.90 18.06 -1.71
N VAL A 768 10.17 18.99 -2.33
CA VAL A 768 10.22 19.19 -3.79
C VAL A 768 11.64 19.53 -4.24
N LYS A 769 12.32 20.45 -3.55
CA LYS A 769 13.67 20.88 -3.91
C LYS A 769 14.71 19.76 -3.84
N VAL A 770 14.65 18.91 -2.82
CA VAL A 770 15.64 17.84 -2.62
C VAL A 770 15.23 16.56 -3.35
N GLY A 771 13.94 16.27 -3.40
CA GLY A 771 13.37 15.03 -3.91
C GLY A 771 13.23 14.98 -5.43
N VAL A 772 12.75 16.04 -6.09
CA VAL A 772 12.56 16.02 -7.55
C VAL A 772 13.87 15.72 -8.32
N PRO A 773 15.01 16.37 -7.99
CA PRO A 773 16.27 16.03 -8.67
C PRO A 773 16.70 14.58 -8.43
N LEU A 774 16.48 14.05 -7.22
CA LEU A 774 16.78 12.66 -6.88
C LEU A 774 15.88 11.69 -7.65
N ASN A 775 14.57 11.94 -7.71
CA ASN A 775 13.62 11.15 -8.49
C ASN A 775 14.03 11.06 -9.96
N LEU A 776 14.36 12.20 -10.60
CA LEU A 776 14.79 12.22 -12.00
C LEU A 776 16.09 11.46 -12.21
N LEU A 777 17.05 11.60 -11.28
CA LEU A 777 18.32 10.87 -11.33
C LEU A 777 18.10 9.36 -11.23
N LEU A 778 17.23 8.91 -10.32
CA LEU A 778 16.89 7.51 -10.14
C LEU A 778 16.06 6.96 -11.30
N TRP A 779 15.19 7.77 -11.89
CA TRP A 779 14.44 7.41 -13.09
C TRP A 779 15.38 7.08 -14.24
N VAL A 780 16.32 7.99 -14.54
CA VAL A 780 17.33 7.74 -15.59
C VAL A 780 18.19 6.51 -15.25
N THR A 781 18.59 6.39 -13.99
CA THR A 781 19.40 5.25 -13.52
C THR A 781 18.65 3.92 -13.71
N CYS A 782 17.37 3.86 -13.34
CA CYS A 782 16.55 2.65 -13.47
C CYS A 782 16.28 2.30 -14.94
N VAL A 783 15.98 3.29 -15.78
CA VAL A 783 15.76 3.07 -17.23
C VAL A 783 16.99 2.48 -17.92
N ILE A 784 18.20 2.79 -17.43
CA ILE A 784 19.45 2.22 -17.94
C ILE A 784 19.71 0.83 -17.34
N LEU A 785 19.62 0.69 -16.01
CA LEU A 785 20.03 -0.53 -15.31
C LEU A 785 19.06 -1.69 -15.48
N ILE A 786 17.76 -1.43 -15.43
CA ILE A 786 16.74 -2.49 -15.48
C ILE A 786 16.88 -3.36 -16.73
N PRO A 787 16.93 -2.84 -17.97
CA PRO A 787 17.06 -3.68 -19.15
C PRO A 787 18.44 -4.38 -19.27
N MET A 788 19.47 -3.88 -18.56
CA MET A 788 20.77 -4.57 -18.49
C MET A 788 20.73 -5.79 -17.57
N ILE A 789 19.92 -5.75 -16.52
CA ILE A 789 19.78 -6.84 -15.54
C ILE A 789 18.68 -7.82 -15.98
N TRP A 790 17.54 -7.30 -16.45
CA TRP A 790 16.39 -8.02 -16.97
C TRP A 790 16.13 -7.60 -18.41
N PRO A 791 16.61 -8.35 -19.41
CA PRO A 791 16.41 -8.03 -20.82
C PRO A 791 14.93 -8.01 -21.23
N PHE A 792 14.63 -7.23 -22.26
CA PHE A 792 13.30 -7.18 -22.89
C PHE A 792 12.95 -8.47 -23.63
#